data_AF-A0A316UU73-F1
#
_entry.id   AF-A0A316UU73-F1
#
_cell.length_a   1.000
_cell.length_b   1.000
_cell.length_c   1.000
_cell.angle_alpha   90.00
_cell.angle_beta   90.00
_cell.angle_gamma   90.00
#
_symmetry.space_group_name_H-M   'P 1'
#
loop_
_entity.id
_entity.type
_entity.pdbx_description
1 polymer ?
#
loop_
_entity_poly.entity_id
_entity_poly.type
_entity_poly.pdbx_seq_one_letter_code
_entity_poly.pdbx_strand_id
1 'polypeptide(L)'
;MSEAEPDSTAQARAFLAWVQAVGVECGSVEELADGRALFQVLADVDASHFQNPHTSASEGDASTSYVVKLGSLRRLHKLMIEYYTSTLSLNISSLPTPNLDELARSPSSSHNELSALCQLAIGITVNADATKAAHIVAIQTLGQAEQGQLMIAIDAVMSATKEAATGVGPQQHERGSSDDNETNAAAALAAANKAKQEMERSLFSLAEEHATLKSNHEESEAERESLRRELEQMREERAREQTSGVDVVLKEEVDSLRSQLRKSENSLAEAEQRIERLDALNKEQGKKLHDLQPLASSASQLKDQLDEYRHLAEKAQRTENALEKYKRRLEESSSLRRDLKELEGQNAELVDRNAALESEVAKLAEGRPLLEEWRKRVEQVEAQNRALEEELATQRYNLEQTAAEVKALEEARSKDAEQMSTLQERAEELELSGERSGASSVERDDSDGDADEEDLAALSSTALKLRIHSLTREVRRLKGGDGSRLAALEHLLADAQRSRKRYEEDYWAEYRARLKLAGEMERIRKAAGSGKGGKMEEGQSALAWRMRAKEVEEELQDVKRRWEEAREEFEQSEKDLVKARTDREYPSPIPRRVVVAHAFSNANPPFPSSSSSSSSFSSALPAMPPVSLVGRDRTSILTSLRASVSAEVDSLSAQLASTKADLAHSREAHAKLSDRVQGLLMDKIALLDAGGGGGKGQAEEMRKAILAFTKGGSAGDKEGHGDAEEEARSLRSQLEILRERMGKAKQFIKEQDRLLQEARSVKETSDATASDDLASSELRKENEALKLEQEYILAAWYQLAMRMSSTGASAGGRGATAATGPQGGAGARSWLGQQQRSRSTVAWALGRR
;
A
#
# COMPACT_ATOMS: atom_id res chain seq x y z
N MET A 1 21.66 -67.53 40.12
CA MET A 1 22.52 -66.69 39.23
C MET A 1 21.56 -65.90 38.36
N SER A 2 21.93 -64.69 37.88
CA SER A 2 21.02 -63.96 36.99
C SER A 2 20.90 -64.75 35.68
N GLU A 3 19.68 -65.07 35.30
CA GLU A 3 19.39 -65.28 33.89
C GLU A 3 19.63 -63.94 33.19
N ALA A 4 20.27 -63.98 32.02
CA ALA A 4 20.39 -62.82 31.17
C ALA A 4 19.15 -62.80 30.28
N GLU A 5 18.38 -61.71 30.32
CA GLU A 5 17.35 -61.50 29.32
C GLU A 5 18.01 -61.51 27.93
N PRO A 6 17.38 -62.10 26.90
CA PRO A 6 17.92 -62.09 25.56
C PRO A 6 18.06 -60.64 25.09
N ASP A 7 19.18 -60.29 24.46
CA ASP A 7 19.40 -58.98 23.84
C ASP A 7 18.36 -58.75 22.74
N SER A 8 17.22 -58.21 23.12
CA SER A 8 16.05 -57.97 22.25
C SER A 8 16.41 -57.12 21.03
N THR A 9 17.34 -56.17 21.19
CA THR A 9 17.88 -55.37 20.09
C THR A 9 18.75 -56.18 19.12
N ALA A 10 19.43 -57.24 19.58
CA ALA A 10 20.15 -58.19 18.73
C ALA A 10 19.20 -59.17 18.05
N GLN A 11 18.14 -59.63 18.75
CA GLN A 11 17.12 -60.51 18.19
C GLN A 11 16.34 -59.81 17.07
N ALA A 12 15.90 -58.56 17.28
CA ALA A 12 15.25 -57.73 16.26
C ALA A 12 16.16 -57.45 15.04
N ARG A 13 17.47 -57.28 15.25
CA ARG A 13 18.45 -57.16 14.14
C ARG A 13 18.61 -58.47 13.37
N ALA A 14 18.62 -59.61 14.05
CA ALA A 14 18.66 -60.92 13.39
C ALA A 14 17.40 -61.19 12.55
N PHE A 15 16.23 -60.72 12.99
CA PHE A 15 15.01 -60.76 12.18
C PHE A 15 15.07 -59.84 10.96
N LEU A 16 15.64 -58.63 11.08
CA LEU A 16 15.87 -57.76 9.91
C LEU A 16 16.84 -58.41 8.90
N ALA A 17 17.93 -59.01 9.36
CA ALA A 17 18.87 -59.73 8.49
C ALA A 17 18.19 -60.93 7.79
N TRP A 18 17.25 -61.62 8.46
CA TRP A 18 16.46 -62.69 7.86
C TRP A 18 15.49 -62.16 6.78
N VAL A 19 14.76 -61.08 7.04
CA VAL A 19 13.87 -60.45 6.04
C VAL A 19 14.65 -60.01 4.80
N GLN A 20 15.84 -59.43 4.98
CA GLN A 20 16.74 -59.09 3.88
C GLN A 20 17.22 -60.32 3.10
N ALA A 21 17.60 -61.41 3.78
CA ALA A 21 18.05 -62.65 3.14
C ALA A 21 16.93 -63.43 2.42
N VAL A 22 15.67 -63.21 2.77
CA VAL A 22 14.50 -63.69 2.01
C VAL A 22 14.27 -62.88 0.72
N GLY A 23 14.86 -61.68 0.61
CA GLY A 23 14.82 -60.84 -0.59
C GLY A 23 13.84 -59.67 -0.52
N VAL A 24 13.38 -59.28 0.67
CA VAL A 24 12.49 -58.12 0.88
C VAL A 24 13.31 -56.87 1.19
N GLU A 25 13.02 -55.77 0.50
CA GLU A 25 13.70 -54.49 0.69
C GLU A 25 13.28 -53.83 2.01
N CYS A 26 14.15 -53.90 3.02
CA CYS A 26 14.00 -53.24 4.32
C CYS A 26 15.36 -52.69 4.77
N GLY A 27 15.47 -51.37 4.97
CA GLY A 27 16.70 -50.69 5.37
C GLY A 27 16.91 -50.59 6.89
N SER A 28 15.84 -50.57 7.67
CA SER A 28 15.88 -50.33 9.12
C SER A 28 14.89 -51.17 9.92
N VAL A 29 15.17 -51.35 11.21
CA VAL A 29 14.30 -52.08 12.16
C VAL A 29 12.94 -51.38 12.32
N GLU A 30 12.89 -50.06 12.09
CA GLU A 30 11.67 -49.25 12.20
C GLU A 30 10.71 -49.47 11.02
N GLU A 31 11.20 -49.89 9.84
CA GLU A 31 10.35 -50.25 8.69
C GLU A 31 9.59 -51.58 8.90
N LEU A 32 10.15 -52.51 9.70
CA LEU A 32 9.46 -53.76 10.03
C LEU A 32 8.22 -53.50 10.94
N ALA A 33 8.22 -52.41 11.71
CA ALA A 33 7.10 -52.04 12.58
C ALA A 33 5.82 -51.64 11.81
N ASP A 34 5.91 -51.34 10.51
CA ASP A 34 4.74 -51.04 9.67
C ASP A 34 4.01 -52.31 9.19
N GLY A 35 4.59 -53.48 9.44
CA GLY A 35 4.05 -54.79 9.07
C GLY A 35 4.07 -55.10 7.56
N ARG A 36 4.32 -54.12 6.69
CA ARG A 36 4.33 -54.29 5.22
C ARG A 36 5.36 -55.34 4.76
N ALA A 37 6.55 -55.34 5.38
CA ALA A 37 7.60 -56.34 5.13
C ALA A 37 7.17 -57.77 5.50
N LEU A 38 6.58 -57.95 6.69
CA LEU A 38 6.09 -59.24 7.18
C LEU A 38 4.90 -59.75 6.33
N PHE A 39 4.05 -58.86 5.83
CA PHE A 39 3.03 -59.21 4.84
C PHE A 39 3.63 -59.75 3.54
N GLN A 40 4.75 -59.21 3.06
CA GLN A 40 5.41 -59.70 1.85
C GLN A 40 6.00 -61.10 2.07
N VAL A 41 6.78 -61.28 3.15
CA VAL A 41 7.36 -62.59 3.51
C VAL A 41 6.29 -63.66 3.75
N LEU A 42 5.13 -63.32 4.31
CA LEU A 42 4.03 -64.26 4.51
C LEU A 42 3.17 -64.48 3.24
N ALA A 43 3.14 -63.53 2.30
CA ALA A 43 2.52 -63.74 1.00
C ALA A 43 3.30 -64.75 0.13
N ASP A 44 4.63 -64.86 0.31
CA ASP A 44 5.44 -65.93 -0.29
C ASP A 44 5.07 -67.32 0.27
N VAL A 45 4.53 -67.39 1.50
CA VAL A 45 4.03 -68.63 2.12
C VAL A 45 2.62 -68.98 1.65
N ASP A 46 1.70 -68.02 1.68
CA ASP A 46 0.33 -68.18 1.20
C ASP A 46 -0.26 -66.85 0.72
N ALA A 47 -0.13 -66.58 -0.58
CA ALA A 47 -0.68 -65.41 -1.26
C ALA A 47 -2.24 -65.38 -1.30
N SER A 48 -2.92 -66.48 -0.96
CA SER A 48 -4.38 -66.52 -0.85
C SER A 48 -4.86 -66.04 0.53
N HIS A 49 -4.12 -66.37 1.59
CA HIS A 49 -4.45 -66.00 2.97
C HIS A 49 -3.86 -64.63 3.38
N PHE A 50 -2.59 -64.37 3.07
CA PHE A 50 -1.86 -63.18 3.52
C PHE A 50 -1.98 -61.96 2.58
N GLN A 51 -3.21 -61.67 2.12
CA GLN A 51 -3.46 -60.53 1.23
C GLN A 51 -3.38 -59.18 1.97
N ASN A 52 -2.33 -58.41 1.66
CA ASN A 52 -2.09 -57.06 2.13
C ASN A 52 -3.04 -56.04 1.43
N PRO A 53 -3.92 -55.33 2.17
CA PRO A 53 -4.88 -54.39 1.58
C PRO A 53 -4.30 -53.05 1.12
N HIS A 54 -3.00 -52.80 1.34
CA HIS A 54 -2.34 -51.50 1.06
C HIS A 54 -1.26 -51.60 -0.03
N THR A 55 -1.41 -52.54 -0.97
CA THR A 55 -0.59 -52.67 -2.19
C THR A 55 -1.08 -51.79 -3.35
N SER A 56 -2.34 -51.34 -3.32
CA SER A 56 -2.95 -50.48 -4.34
C SER A 56 -2.98 -48.99 -3.98
N ALA A 57 -2.47 -48.62 -2.79
CA ALA A 57 -2.39 -47.24 -2.32
C ALA A 57 -0.94 -46.74 -2.44
N SER A 58 -0.78 -45.56 -3.06
CA SER A 58 0.50 -44.94 -3.43
C SER A 58 1.58 -45.06 -2.35
N GLU A 59 2.80 -45.40 -2.77
CA GLU A 59 3.89 -45.86 -1.91
C GLU A 59 4.35 -44.83 -0.88
N GLY A 60 4.12 -43.53 -1.13
CA GLY A 60 4.59 -42.42 -0.30
C GLY A 60 3.87 -42.22 1.05
N ASP A 61 2.53 -42.16 1.07
CA ASP A 61 1.81 -41.58 2.23
C ASP A 61 1.53 -42.58 3.37
N ALA A 62 1.39 -43.87 3.06
CA ALA A 62 0.94 -44.88 4.03
C ALA A 62 1.94 -45.16 5.17
N SER A 63 3.21 -44.77 5.02
CA SER A 63 4.31 -44.97 5.98
C SER A 63 4.32 -43.97 7.15
N THR A 64 3.40 -43.01 7.19
CA THR A 64 3.38 -41.94 8.21
C THR A 64 2.19 -42.03 9.18
N SER A 65 1.08 -42.62 8.75
CA SER A 65 -0.17 -42.63 9.55
C SER A 65 -0.19 -43.79 10.55
N TYR A 66 -0.04 -43.45 11.84
CA TYR A 66 -0.22 -44.36 12.99
C TYR A 66 -1.47 -45.26 12.87
N VAL A 67 -2.59 -44.70 12.40
CA VAL A 67 -3.87 -45.42 12.28
C VAL A 67 -3.80 -46.51 11.19
N VAL A 68 -3.05 -46.26 10.11
CA VAL A 68 -2.83 -47.22 9.03
C VAL A 68 -1.87 -48.32 9.48
N LYS A 69 -0.75 -47.97 10.12
CA LYS A 69 0.21 -48.93 10.71
C LYS A 69 -0.47 -49.85 11.71
N LEU A 70 -1.29 -49.29 12.60
CA LEU A 70 -2.02 -50.08 13.58
C LEU A 70 -3.11 -50.97 12.92
N GLY A 71 -3.73 -50.48 11.84
CA GLY A 71 -4.66 -51.26 11.03
C GLY A 71 -4.01 -52.45 10.32
N SER A 72 -2.84 -52.25 9.70
CA SER A 72 -2.08 -53.32 9.06
C SER A 72 -1.61 -54.34 10.08
N LEU A 73 -1.01 -53.93 11.20
CA LEU A 73 -0.55 -54.80 12.28
C LEU A 73 -1.68 -55.65 12.89
N ARG A 74 -2.83 -55.04 13.23
CA ARG A 74 -3.98 -55.76 13.80
C ARG A 74 -4.56 -56.78 12.83
N ARG A 75 -4.57 -56.49 11.52
CA ARG A 75 -5.00 -57.44 10.48
C ARG A 75 -3.98 -58.56 10.27
N LEU A 76 -2.69 -58.23 10.26
CA LEU A 76 -1.57 -59.17 10.15
C LEU A 76 -1.64 -60.22 11.28
N HIS A 77 -1.65 -59.75 12.53
CA HIS A 77 -1.73 -60.60 13.72
C HIS A 77 -2.98 -61.50 13.73
N LYS A 78 -4.15 -60.99 13.31
CA LYS A 78 -5.36 -61.82 13.16
C LYS A 78 -5.15 -62.94 12.14
N LEU A 79 -4.66 -62.62 10.93
CA LEU A 79 -4.44 -63.60 9.87
C LEU A 79 -3.40 -64.66 10.28
N MET A 80 -2.35 -64.26 11.01
CA MET A 80 -1.34 -65.19 11.54
C MET A 80 -1.97 -66.18 12.53
N ILE A 81 -2.75 -65.70 13.50
CA ILE A 81 -3.49 -66.56 14.44
C ILE A 81 -4.44 -67.51 13.69
N GLU A 82 -5.19 -66.98 12.72
CA GLU A 82 -6.15 -67.73 11.91
C GLU A 82 -5.46 -68.82 11.06
N TYR A 83 -4.24 -68.59 10.60
CA TYR A 83 -3.42 -69.58 9.88
C TYR A 83 -2.90 -70.69 10.82
N TYR A 84 -2.42 -70.32 12.01
CA TYR A 84 -1.98 -71.31 13.01
C TYR A 84 -3.13 -72.23 13.44
N THR A 85 -4.33 -71.69 13.72
CA THR A 85 -5.48 -72.51 14.15
C THR A 85 -6.08 -73.34 13.02
N SER A 86 -6.17 -72.78 11.80
CA SER A 86 -7.01 -73.34 10.74
C SER A 86 -6.22 -74.13 9.68
N THR A 87 -4.97 -73.74 9.42
CA THR A 87 -4.11 -74.37 8.40
C THR A 87 -3.06 -75.28 9.03
N LEU A 88 -2.40 -74.83 10.10
CA LEU A 88 -1.39 -75.63 10.82
C LEU A 88 -2.01 -76.53 11.90
N SER A 89 -3.24 -76.26 12.35
CA SER A 89 -3.94 -76.96 13.45
C SER A 89 -3.18 -76.96 14.80
N LEU A 90 -2.30 -75.98 15.01
CA LEU A 90 -1.46 -75.87 16.21
C LEU A 90 -2.12 -74.96 17.25
N ASN A 91 -2.00 -75.33 18.53
CA ASN A 91 -2.50 -74.51 19.63
C ASN A 91 -1.49 -73.41 19.98
N ILE A 92 -1.94 -72.16 19.96
CA ILE A 92 -1.10 -70.95 20.07
C ILE A 92 -0.98 -70.47 21.52
N SER A 93 -1.71 -71.08 22.46
CA SER A 93 -1.86 -70.62 23.86
C SER A 93 -0.55 -70.53 24.67
N SER A 94 0.55 -71.00 24.12
CA SER A 94 1.91 -71.02 24.68
C SER A 94 2.86 -69.97 24.06
N LEU A 95 2.44 -69.20 23.04
CA LEU A 95 3.28 -68.20 22.37
C LEU A 95 3.03 -66.76 22.88
N PRO A 96 4.03 -65.86 22.83
CA PRO A 96 3.86 -64.46 23.24
C PRO A 96 2.88 -63.69 22.34
N THR A 97 1.93 -62.98 22.93
CA THR A 97 0.99 -62.10 22.22
C THR A 97 1.53 -60.67 22.17
N PRO A 98 1.94 -60.12 21.00
CA PRO A 98 2.56 -58.80 20.90
C PRO A 98 1.58 -57.63 21.15
N ASN A 99 2.03 -56.62 21.89
CA ASN A 99 1.30 -55.38 22.16
C ASN A 99 1.35 -54.40 20.97
N LEU A 100 0.51 -54.68 19.96
CA LEU A 100 0.44 -53.93 18.70
C LEU A 100 0.23 -52.41 18.86
N ASP A 101 -0.44 -51.99 19.95
CA ASP A 101 -0.71 -50.57 20.26
C ASP A 101 0.54 -49.81 20.75
N GLU A 102 1.57 -50.50 21.22
CA GLU A 102 2.86 -49.90 21.58
C GLU A 102 3.82 -49.92 20.39
N LEU A 103 3.88 -51.04 19.67
CA LEU A 103 4.68 -51.22 18.45
C LEU A 103 4.40 -50.11 17.42
N ALA A 104 3.14 -49.73 17.23
CA ALA A 104 2.75 -48.65 16.32
C ALA A 104 3.10 -47.23 16.83
N ARG A 105 3.25 -47.01 18.15
CA ARG A 105 3.50 -45.67 18.73
C ARG A 105 4.98 -45.30 18.83
N SER A 106 5.85 -46.29 19.08
CA SER A 106 7.25 -46.05 19.43
C SER A 106 8.15 -47.18 18.89
N PRO A 107 8.43 -47.20 17.57
CA PRO A 107 9.22 -48.27 16.94
C PRO A 107 10.61 -48.43 17.58
N SER A 108 11.26 -47.32 17.92
CA SER A 108 12.60 -47.30 18.54
C SER A 108 12.64 -47.86 19.98
N SER A 109 11.49 -48.01 20.65
CA SER A 109 11.38 -48.43 22.06
C SER A 109 10.80 -49.84 22.25
N SER A 110 10.26 -50.46 21.20
CA SER A 110 9.41 -51.66 21.29
C SER A 110 10.04 -52.91 20.67
N HIS A 111 11.36 -53.04 20.76
CA HIS A 111 12.11 -54.18 20.23
C HIS A 111 11.59 -55.55 20.72
N ASN A 112 11.08 -55.63 21.96
CA ASN A 112 10.46 -56.85 22.51
C ASN A 112 9.19 -57.26 21.75
N GLU A 113 8.32 -56.30 21.46
CA GLU A 113 7.03 -56.52 20.81
C GLU A 113 7.20 -56.80 19.31
N LEU A 114 8.16 -56.10 18.67
CA LEU A 114 8.60 -56.43 17.32
C LEU A 114 9.20 -57.84 17.24
N SER A 115 10.02 -58.22 18.24
CA SER A 115 10.57 -59.57 18.36
C SER A 115 9.47 -60.63 18.45
N ALA A 116 8.48 -60.46 19.34
CA ALA A 116 7.35 -61.37 19.47
C ALA A 116 6.53 -61.53 18.16
N LEU A 117 6.28 -60.42 17.45
CA LEU A 117 5.61 -60.47 16.14
C LEU A 117 6.45 -61.21 15.07
N CYS A 118 7.78 -61.01 15.06
CA CYS A 118 8.68 -61.70 14.13
C CYS A 118 8.85 -63.19 14.46
N GLN A 119 8.85 -63.57 15.75
CA GLN A 119 8.84 -64.97 16.20
C GLN A 119 7.59 -65.69 15.67
N LEU A 120 6.40 -65.07 15.81
CA LEU A 120 5.16 -65.59 15.26
C LEU A 120 5.22 -65.75 13.73
N ALA A 121 5.87 -64.83 13.00
CA ALA A 121 6.03 -64.91 11.55
C ALA A 121 6.97 -66.04 11.12
N ILE A 122 8.17 -66.12 11.70
CA ILE A 122 9.13 -67.19 11.41
C ILE A 122 8.54 -68.55 11.75
N GLY A 123 7.81 -68.66 12.87
CA GLY A 123 7.11 -69.87 13.25
C GLY A 123 6.11 -70.37 12.20
N ILE A 124 5.48 -69.48 11.43
CA ILE A 124 4.66 -69.86 10.26
C ILE A 124 5.59 -70.35 9.14
N THR A 125 6.62 -69.58 8.78
CA THR A 125 7.53 -69.92 7.66
C THR A 125 8.30 -71.24 7.82
N VAL A 126 8.55 -71.67 9.06
CA VAL A 126 9.28 -72.92 9.37
C VAL A 126 8.34 -74.12 9.50
N ASN A 127 7.06 -73.91 9.83
CA ASN A 127 6.05 -74.96 9.89
C ASN A 127 5.28 -75.14 8.57
N ALA A 128 5.23 -74.13 7.69
CA ALA A 128 4.65 -74.25 6.36
C ALA A 128 5.58 -75.03 5.40
N ASP A 129 5.23 -76.28 5.09
CA ASP A 129 6.09 -77.19 4.32
C ASP A 129 6.47 -76.69 2.91
N ALA A 130 5.71 -75.75 2.33
CA ALA A 130 5.98 -75.18 1.01
C ALA A 130 7.24 -74.30 0.97
N THR A 131 7.48 -73.45 1.98
CA THR A 131 8.57 -72.46 1.98
C THR A 131 9.68 -72.74 3.00
N LYS A 132 9.42 -73.61 3.98
CA LYS A 132 10.37 -74.11 4.98
C LYS A 132 11.79 -74.35 4.46
N ALA A 133 11.94 -75.02 3.32
CA ALA A 133 13.24 -75.28 2.71
C ALA A 133 13.98 -73.99 2.28
N ALA A 134 13.27 -73.02 1.71
CA ALA A 134 13.83 -71.73 1.28
C ALA A 134 14.24 -70.87 2.49
N HIS A 135 13.39 -70.75 3.51
CA HIS A 135 13.73 -69.96 4.70
C HIS A 135 14.85 -70.60 5.54
N ILE A 136 14.94 -71.93 5.61
CA ILE A 136 16.09 -72.61 6.26
C ILE A 136 17.39 -72.31 5.50
N VAL A 137 17.39 -72.34 4.16
CA VAL A 137 18.57 -71.96 3.36
C VAL A 137 18.92 -70.49 3.55
N ALA A 138 17.94 -69.59 3.59
CA ALA A 138 18.17 -68.16 3.88
C ALA A 138 18.84 -67.99 5.26
N ILE A 139 18.30 -68.60 6.33
CA ILE A 139 18.88 -68.58 7.68
C ILE A 139 20.33 -69.13 7.68
N GLN A 140 20.63 -70.17 6.89
CA GLN A 140 21.99 -70.71 6.75
C GLN A 140 23.00 -69.77 6.08
N THR A 141 22.58 -68.70 5.41
CA THR A 141 23.49 -67.70 4.81
C THR A 141 23.86 -66.53 5.72
N LEU A 142 23.17 -66.35 6.85
CA LEU A 142 23.42 -65.26 7.81
C LEU A 142 24.70 -65.46 8.65
N GLY A 143 25.10 -64.42 9.38
CA GLY A 143 26.21 -64.50 10.33
C GLY A 143 25.89 -65.38 11.54
N GLN A 144 26.90 -66.04 12.09
CA GLN A 144 26.75 -67.00 13.21
C GLN A 144 26.07 -66.41 14.46
N ALA A 145 26.23 -65.10 14.71
CA ALA A 145 25.56 -64.41 15.82
C ALA A 145 24.06 -64.23 15.58
N GLU A 146 23.65 -63.97 14.34
CA GLU A 146 22.24 -63.80 13.94
C GLU A 146 21.55 -65.17 13.91
N GLN A 147 22.23 -66.18 13.37
CA GLN A 147 21.80 -67.59 13.40
C GLN A 147 21.55 -68.08 14.83
N GLY A 148 22.40 -67.71 15.80
CA GLY A 148 22.19 -68.04 17.21
C GLY A 148 20.88 -67.47 17.78
N GLN A 149 20.59 -66.19 17.50
CA GLN A 149 19.36 -65.53 17.96
C GLN A 149 18.10 -66.07 17.25
N LEU A 150 18.20 -66.38 15.96
CA LEU A 150 17.12 -67.00 15.18
C LEU A 150 16.84 -68.44 15.63
N MET A 151 17.87 -69.21 16.00
CA MET A 151 17.70 -70.57 16.51
C MET A 151 16.97 -70.59 17.86
N ILE A 152 17.29 -69.66 18.77
CA ILE A 152 16.58 -69.49 20.05
C ILE A 152 15.10 -69.14 19.79
N ALA A 153 14.83 -68.25 18.84
CA ALA A 153 13.47 -67.88 18.45
C ALA A 153 12.65 -69.07 17.89
N ILE A 154 13.27 -69.91 17.07
CA ILE A 154 12.62 -71.07 16.45
C ILE A 154 12.37 -72.18 17.48
N ASP A 155 13.34 -72.48 18.34
CA ASP A 155 13.22 -73.57 19.32
C ASP A 155 12.11 -73.32 20.37
N ALA A 156 11.89 -72.04 20.73
CA ALA A 156 10.76 -71.63 21.56
C ALA A 156 9.40 -71.98 20.89
N VAL A 157 9.24 -71.68 19.60
CA VAL A 157 8.01 -72.00 18.84
C VAL A 157 7.83 -73.51 18.64
N MET A 158 8.91 -74.24 18.36
CA MET A 158 8.87 -75.69 18.16
C MET A 158 8.62 -76.48 19.45
N SER A 159 9.03 -75.94 20.61
CA SER A 159 8.73 -76.51 21.92
C SER A 159 7.27 -76.26 22.30
N ALA A 160 6.79 -75.03 22.12
CA ALA A 160 5.43 -74.58 22.43
C ALA A 160 4.31 -75.36 21.73
N THR A 161 4.62 -76.09 20.64
CA THR A 161 3.66 -76.71 19.72
C THR A 161 3.59 -78.24 19.79
N LYS A 162 4.40 -78.89 20.64
CA LYS A 162 4.64 -80.35 20.57
C LYS A 162 3.89 -81.21 21.60
N GLU A 163 3.31 -80.64 22.65
CA GLU A 163 2.89 -81.38 23.87
C GLU A 163 1.50 -82.08 23.79
N ALA A 164 0.89 -82.22 22.60
CA ALA A 164 -0.57 -82.32 22.49
C ALA A 164 -1.24 -83.72 22.24
N ALA A 165 -0.56 -84.90 22.29
CA ALA A 165 -1.20 -86.16 21.84
C ALA A 165 -0.68 -87.54 22.41
N THR A 166 -1.47 -88.27 23.25
CA THR A 166 -1.36 -89.76 23.55
C THR A 166 -2.48 -90.39 24.47
N GLY A 167 -2.98 -91.65 24.24
CA GLY A 167 -3.60 -92.60 25.27
C GLY A 167 -4.78 -93.61 24.90
N VAL A 168 -4.97 -94.80 25.59
CA VAL A 168 -6.19 -95.77 25.80
C VAL A 168 -6.01 -97.38 25.66
N GLY A 169 -6.81 -98.33 26.32
CA GLY A 169 -6.84 -99.90 26.32
C GLY A 169 -7.94 -100.63 27.26
N PRO A 170 -8.08 -101.97 27.72
CA PRO A 170 -7.77 -103.45 27.39
C PRO A 170 -8.82 -104.66 27.83
N GLN A 171 -8.46 -106.01 27.92
CA GLN A 171 -8.93 -107.21 28.83
C GLN A 171 -9.67 -108.65 28.49
N GLN A 172 -9.89 -109.66 29.46
CA GLN A 172 -10.16 -111.22 29.42
C GLN A 172 -10.93 -111.94 30.69
N HIS A 173 -11.22 -113.27 31.13
CA HIS A 173 -11.17 -114.83 30.86
C HIS A 173 -11.91 -115.84 31.96
N GLU A 174 -12.30 -117.19 31.80
CA GLU A 174 -12.45 -118.42 32.83
C GLU A 174 -13.40 -119.78 32.61
N ARG A 175 -13.33 -120.98 33.38
CA ARG A 175 -14.21 -122.31 33.33
C ARG A 175 -14.07 -123.63 34.33
N GLY A 176 -15.10 -124.51 34.72
CA GLY A 176 -15.01 -125.99 35.31
C GLY A 176 -16.24 -126.84 36.00
N SER A 177 -16.29 -128.25 36.23
CA SER A 177 -17.31 -129.14 37.08
C SER A 177 -17.28 -130.79 37.20
N SER A 178 -18.14 -131.53 38.06
CA SER A 178 -18.76 -132.99 38.17
C SER A 178 -18.14 -134.35 38.83
N ASP A 179 -18.72 -135.58 39.25
CA ASP A 179 -19.99 -136.28 39.87
C ASP A 179 -19.98 -137.91 40.19
N ASP A 180 -21.01 -138.64 40.83
CA ASP A 180 -21.41 -140.19 40.99
C ASP A 180 -21.48 -140.99 42.44
N ASN A 181 -22.00 -142.22 42.94
CA ASN A 181 -22.72 -143.59 42.63
C ASN A 181 -23.47 -144.46 43.83
N GLU A 182 -23.81 -145.84 43.83
CA GLU A 182 -24.87 -146.63 44.70
C GLU A 182 -24.88 -148.26 45.06
N THR A 183 -25.79 -148.87 45.95
CA THR A 183 -26.54 -150.26 46.02
C THR A 183 -26.66 -151.36 47.20
N ASN A 184 -27.88 -152.01 47.41
CA ASN A 184 -28.29 -153.48 47.65
C ASN A 184 -29.51 -153.78 48.64
N ALA A 185 -30.39 -154.79 48.40
CA ALA A 185 -31.78 -154.86 48.98
C ALA A 185 -32.48 -156.25 49.22
N ALA A 186 -32.52 -156.78 50.46
CA ALA A 186 -33.47 -157.86 50.87
C ALA A 186 -33.94 -157.80 52.34
N ALA A 187 -33.06 -157.42 53.28
CA ALA A 187 -33.51 -156.84 54.56
C ALA A 187 -34.44 -155.64 54.32
N ALA A 188 -34.24 -154.96 53.18
CA ALA A 188 -35.06 -153.94 52.55
C ALA A 188 -36.48 -154.40 52.11
N LEU A 189 -37.20 -155.11 52.97
CA LEU A 189 -38.67 -155.14 52.99
C LEU A 189 -39.19 -154.91 54.41
N ALA A 190 -38.62 -155.56 55.43
CA ALA A 190 -38.88 -155.21 56.83
C ALA A 190 -38.15 -153.92 57.22
N ALA A 191 -36.84 -153.86 56.94
CA ALA A 191 -36.07 -152.62 57.07
C ALA A 191 -36.54 -151.57 56.06
N ALA A 192 -37.05 -151.94 54.86
CA ALA A 192 -37.64 -150.95 53.96
C ALA A 192 -39.03 -150.48 54.38
N ASN A 193 -39.81 -151.20 55.18
CA ASN A 193 -41.03 -150.66 55.77
C ASN A 193 -40.73 -149.70 56.94
N LYS A 194 -39.72 -150.01 57.76
CA LYS A 194 -39.26 -149.06 58.80
C LYS A 194 -38.56 -147.84 58.19
N ALA A 195 -37.65 -148.06 57.24
CA ALA A 195 -37.02 -147.00 56.46
C ALA A 195 -38.02 -146.27 55.56
N LYS A 196 -39.12 -146.88 55.10
CA LYS A 196 -40.23 -146.16 54.46
C LYS A 196 -40.91 -145.23 55.44
N GLN A 197 -41.18 -145.63 56.69
CA GLN A 197 -41.74 -144.73 57.70
C GLN A 197 -40.74 -143.66 58.19
N GLU A 198 -39.43 -143.92 58.10
CA GLU A 198 -38.38 -142.95 58.42
C GLU A 198 -38.15 -141.99 57.25
N MET A 199 -38.24 -142.47 56.00
CA MET A 199 -38.27 -141.68 54.78
C MET A 199 -39.57 -140.88 54.63
N GLU A 200 -40.73 -141.41 55.02
CA GLU A 200 -41.99 -140.66 55.05
C GLU A 200 -41.91 -139.51 56.06
N ARG A 201 -41.21 -139.70 57.19
CA ARG A 201 -40.92 -138.61 58.14
C ARG A 201 -39.87 -137.63 57.59
N SER A 202 -38.79 -138.09 56.96
CA SER A 202 -37.78 -137.18 56.41
C SER A 202 -38.26 -136.47 55.14
N LEU A 203 -39.15 -137.07 54.35
CA LEU A 203 -39.84 -136.42 53.24
C LEU A 203 -40.89 -135.43 53.74
N PHE A 204 -41.54 -135.69 54.88
CA PHE A 204 -42.41 -134.72 55.52
C PHE A 204 -41.61 -133.51 56.06
N SER A 205 -40.51 -133.74 56.79
CA SER A 205 -39.67 -132.64 57.28
C SER A 205 -38.99 -131.90 56.13
N LEU A 206 -38.50 -132.61 55.10
CA LEU A 206 -37.95 -131.97 53.90
C LEU A 206 -39.01 -131.21 53.09
N ALA A 207 -40.28 -131.65 53.11
CA ALA A 207 -41.38 -130.88 52.52
C ALA A 207 -41.74 -129.63 53.36
N GLU A 208 -41.60 -129.69 54.68
CA GLU A 208 -41.77 -128.55 55.59
C GLU A 208 -40.61 -127.54 55.47
N GLU A 209 -39.37 -128.03 55.33
CA GLU A 209 -38.17 -127.25 54.97
C GLU A 209 -38.31 -126.63 53.57
N HIS A 210 -38.80 -127.38 52.57
CA HIS A 210 -39.08 -126.81 51.24
C HIS A 210 -40.24 -125.80 51.27
N ALA A 211 -41.28 -126.00 52.07
CA ALA A 211 -42.38 -125.05 52.21
C ALA A 211 -41.92 -123.74 52.88
N THR A 212 -41.12 -123.82 53.94
CA THR A 212 -40.56 -122.64 54.62
C THR A 212 -39.51 -121.93 53.77
N LEU A 213 -38.60 -122.65 53.09
CA LEU A 213 -37.69 -122.07 52.11
C LEU A 213 -38.44 -121.40 50.94
N LYS A 214 -39.57 -121.95 50.51
CA LYS A 214 -40.42 -121.35 49.48
C LYS A 214 -41.12 -120.08 49.97
N SER A 215 -41.63 -120.05 51.21
CA SER A 215 -42.14 -118.82 51.83
C SER A 215 -41.06 -117.74 51.88
N ASN A 216 -39.89 -118.06 52.43
CA ASN A 216 -38.75 -117.14 52.52
C ASN A 216 -38.29 -116.65 51.12
N HIS A 217 -38.39 -117.50 50.09
CA HIS A 217 -38.08 -117.11 48.72
C HIS A 217 -39.14 -116.16 48.14
N GLU A 218 -40.43 -116.46 48.31
CA GLU A 218 -41.55 -115.62 47.86
C GLU A 218 -41.57 -114.27 48.58
N GLU A 219 -41.25 -114.24 49.88
CA GLU A 219 -41.04 -113.03 50.68
C GLU A 219 -39.86 -112.21 50.17
N SER A 220 -38.70 -112.84 49.91
CA SER A 220 -37.53 -112.15 49.36
C SER A 220 -37.75 -111.67 47.92
N GLU A 221 -38.54 -112.37 47.12
CA GLU A 221 -38.96 -111.87 45.80
C GLU A 221 -39.91 -110.68 45.94
N ALA A 222 -40.87 -110.70 46.86
CA ALA A 222 -41.75 -109.57 47.14
C ALA A 222 -40.99 -108.31 47.61
N GLU A 223 -40.00 -108.46 48.49
CA GLU A 223 -39.08 -107.36 48.89
C GLU A 223 -38.24 -106.86 47.71
N ARG A 224 -37.73 -107.76 46.87
CA ARG A 224 -36.99 -107.37 45.66
C ARG A 224 -37.89 -106.65 44.66
N GLU A 225 -39.17 -106.98 44.58
CA GLU A 225 -40.12 -106.25 43.76
C GLU A 225 -40.55 -104.90 44.35
N SER A 226 -40.74 -104.76 45.66
CA SER A 226 -41.05 -103.46 46.28
C SER A 226 -39.90 -102.48 46.10
N LEU A 227 -38.67 -102.90 46.41
CA LEU A 227 -37.46 -102.09 46.20
C LEU A 227 -37.23 -101.75 44.71
N ARG A 228 -37.63 -102.64 43.78
CA ARG A 228 -37.63 -102.32 42.33
C ARG A 228 -38.67 -101.25 41.99
N ARG A 229 -39.89 -101.34 42.53
CA ARG A 229 -40.96 -100.35 42.30
C ARG A 229 -40.60 -98.97 42.87
N GLU A 230 -40.01 -98.92 44.07
CA GLU A 230 -39.50 -97.69 44.68
C GLU A 230 -38.35 -97.09 43.86
N LEU A 231 -37.38 -97.89 43.40
CA LEU A 231 -36.31 -97.41 42.53
C LEU A 231 -36.83 -96.89 41.19
N GLU A 232 -37.90 -97.47 40.64
CA GLU A 232 -38.49 -96.99 39.39
C GLU A 232 -39.29 -95.69 39.60
N GLN A 233 -40.05 -95.58 40.70
CA GLN A 233 -40.74 -94.34 41.09
C GLN A 233 -39.74 -93.19 41.31
N MET A 234 -38.67 -93.41 42.08
CA MET A 234 -37.61 -92.41 42.28
C MET A 234 -36.88 -92.02 40.98
N ARG A 235 -36.80 -92.92 39.98
CA ARG A 235 -36.29 -92.58 38.64
C ARG A 235 -37.28 -91.74 37.85
N GLU A 236 -38.56 -92.11 37.83
CA GLU A 236 -39.58 -91.35 37.14
C GLU A 236 -39.76 -89.95 37.72
N GLU A 237 -39.75 -89.80 39.05
CA GLU A 237 -39.82 -88.52 39.74
C GLU A 237 -38.62 -87.64 39.39
N ARG A 238 -37.40 -88.16 39.52
CA ARG A 238 -36.18 -87.44 39.11
C ARG A 238 -36.17 -87.07 37.62
N ALA A 239 -36.70 -87.94 36.75
CA ALA A 239 -36.86 -87.64 35.32
C ALA A 239 -37.90 -86.55 35.07
N ARG A 240 -39.03 -86.55 35.80
CA ARG A 240 -40.06 -85.49 35.76
C ARG A 240 -39.51 -84.16 36.26
N GLU A 241 -38.72 -84.14 37.34
CA GLU A 241 -38.05 -82.93 37.84
C GLU A 241 -37.06 -82.36 36.82
N GLN A 242 -36.20 -83.20 36.24
CA GLN A 242 -35.23 -82.77 35.23
C GLN A 242 -35.90 -82.27 33.94
N THR A 243 -36.97 -82.92 33.47
CA THR A 243 -37.69 -82.53 32.24
C THR A 243 -38.74 -81.43 32.42
N SER A 244 -39.05 -81.01 33.66
CA SER A 244 -39.97 -79.89 33.93
C SER A 244 -39.29 -78.63 34.43
N GLY A 245 -38.29 -78.72 35.31
CA GLY A 245 -37.59 -77.54 35.85
C GLY A 245 -36.66 -76.90 34.82
N VAL A 246 -35.62 -77.64 34.42
CA VAL A 246 -34.55 -77.14 33.53
C VAL A 246 -35.10 -76.81 32.15
N ASP A 247 -35.94 -77.71 31.63
CA ASP A 247 -36.50 -77.63 30.29
C ASP A 247 -37.52 -76.49 30.11
N VAL A 248 -38.15 -75.99 31.17
CA VAL A 248 -39.02 -74.80 31.13
C VAL A 248 -38.19 -73.53 31.25
N VAL A 249 -37.24 -73.47 32.20
CA VAL A 249 -36.34 -72.31 32.34
C VAL A 249 -35.55 -72.07 31.05
N LEU A 250 -35.03 -73.11 30.40
CA LEU A 250 -34.35 -72.97 29.10
C LEU A 250 -35.29 -72.49 27.99
N LYS A 251 -36.58 -72.85 28.00
CA LYS A 251 -37.56 -72.34 27.02
C LYS A 251 -37.90 -70.87 27.28
N GLU A 252 -38.08 -70.47 28.54
CA GLU A 252 -38.29 -69.08 28.95
C GLU A 252 -37.07 -68.20 28.65
N GLU A 253 -35.85 -68.71 28.87
CA GLU A 253 -34.62 -68.04 28.49
C GLU A 253 -34.47 -67.93 26.97
N VAL A 254 -34.72 -69.00 26.21
CA VAL A 254 -34.70 -68.97 24.74
C VAL A 254 -35.74 -68.00 24.16
N ASP A 255 -36.95 -67.95 24.70
CA ASP A 255 -37.98 -67.01 24.25
C ASP A 255 -37.74 -65.57 24.73
N SER A 256 -37.08 -65.38 25.89
CA SER A 256 -36.53 -64.09 26.32
C SER A 256 -35.43 -63.62 25.36
N LEU A 257 -34.47 -64.47 25.00
CA LEU A 257 -33.41 -64.18 24.04
C LEU A 257 -33.96 -63.91 22.64
N ARG A 258 -34.98 -64.65 22.16
CA ARG A 258 -35.72 -64.35 20.92
C ARG A 258 -36.45 -63.01 20.99
N SER A 259 -37.01 -62.64 22.14
CA SER A 259 -37.65 -61.34 22.37
C SER A 259 -36.64 -60.20 22.38
N GLN A 260 -35.45 -60.42 22.95
CA GLN A 260 -34.33 -59.46 22.93
C GLN A 260 -33.75 -59.31 21.52
N LEU A 261 -33.55 -60.41 20.80
CA LEU A 261 -33.10 -60.42 19.41
C LEU A 261 -34.08 -59.65 18.51
N ARG A 262 -35.39 -59.92 18.59
CA ARG A 262 -36.41 -59.15 17.85
C ARG A 262 -36.42 -57.66 18.19
N LYS A 263 -36.12 -57.29 19.44
CA LYS A 263 -35.98 -55.88 19.83
C LYS A 263 -34.73 -55.24 19.25
N SER A 264 -33.60 -55.95 19.19
CA SER A 264 -32.37 -55.44 18.56
C SER A 264 -32.49 -55.40 17.04
N GLU A 265 -33.13 -56.38 16.40
CA GLU A 265 -33.48 -56.39 14.97
C GLU A 265 -34.37 -55.20 14.60
N ASN A 266 -35.44 -54.95 15.37
CA ASN A 266 -36.30 -53.77 15.17
C ASN A 266 -35.53 -52.46 15.39
N SER A 267 -34.70 -52.38 16.45
CA SER A 267 -33.87 -51.19 16.72
C SER A 267 -32.81 -50.96 15.65
N LEU A 268 -32.30 -52.02 15.02
CA LEU A 268 -31.39 -51.94 13.89
C LEU A 268 -32.13 -51.42 12.65
N ALA A 269 -33.29 -51.98 12.31
CA ALA A 269 -34.11 -51.52 11.20
C ALA A 269 -34.57 -50.05 11.37
N GLU A 270 -34.91 -49.61 12.58
CA GLU A 270 -35.20 -48.19 12.87
C GLU A 270 -33.97 -47.28 12.66
N ALA A 271 -32.77 -47.75 13.03
CA ALA A 271 -31.51 -47.04 12.81
C ALA A 271 -31.13 -47.00 11.33
N GLU A 272 -31.28 -48.11 10.59
CA GLU A 272 -31.05 -48.20 9.15
C GLU A 272 -31.99 -47.26 8.37
N GLN A 273 -33.29 -47.27 8.68
CA GLN A 273 -34.24 -46.29 8.11
C GLN A 273 -33.88 -44.85 8.49
N ARG A 274 -33.30 -44.61 9.67
CA ARG A 274 -32.83 -43.27 10.07
C ARG A 274 -31.60 -42.85 9.26
N ILE A 275 -30.67 -43.77 9.00
CA ILE A 275 -29.52 -43.56 8.11
C ILE A 275 -30.03 -43.27 6.70
N GLU A 276 -30.92 -44.09 6.13
CA GLU A 276 -31.49 -43.87 4.79
C GLU A 276 -32.18 -42.50 4.64
N ARG A 277 -32.96 -42.07 5.64
CA ARG A 277 -33.56 -40.72 5.67
C ARG A 277 -32.51 -39.61 5.70
N LEU A 278 -31.46 -39.75 6.51
CA LEU A 278 -30.36 -38.78 6.56
C LEU A 278 -29.57 -38.76 5.24
N ASP A 279 -29.37 -39.91 4.63
CA ASP A 279 -28.73 -40.06 3.32
C ASP A 279 -29.56 -39.43 2.20
N ALA A 280 -30.87 -39.58 2.22
CA ALA A 280 -31.80 -38.91 1.31
C ALA A 280 -31.72 -37.38 1.47
N LEU A 281 -31.72 -36.88 2.71
CA LEU A 281 -31.55 -35.45 3.02
C LEU A 281 -30.17 -34.93 2.61
N ASN A 282 -29.09 -35.68 2.84
CA ASN A 282 -27.73 -35.34 2.39
C ASN A 282 -27.66 -35.28 0.85
N LYS A 283 -28.30 -36.23 0.14
CA LYS A 283 -28.40 -36.24 -1.33
C LYS A 283 -29.24 -35.06 -1.84
N GLU A 284 -30.29 -34.65 -1.14
CA GLU A 284 -31.11 -33.48 -1.48
C GLU A 284 -30.37 -32.15 -1.22
N GLN A 285 -29.66 -32.05 -0.09
CA GLN A 285 -28.80 -30.90 0.23
C GLN A 285 -27.62 -30.81 -0.73
N GLY A 286 -27.00 -31.94 -1.09
CA GLY A 286 -25.94 -32.00 -2.11
C GLY A 286 -26.40 -31.52 -3.48
N LYS A 287 -27.63 -31.88 -3.91
CA LYS A 287 -28.27 -31.31 -5.10
C LYS A 287 -28.47 -29.80 -4.97
N LYS A 288 -29.05 -29.33 -3.86
CA LYS A 288 -29.24 -27.87 -3.63
C LYS A 288 -27.93 -27.09 -3.63
N LEU A 289 -26.85 -27.64 -3.07
CA LEU A 289 -25.52 -27.04 -3.14
C LEU A 289 -24.98 -27.01 -4.57
N HIS A 290 -25.10 -28.13 -5.30
CA HIS A 290 -24.74 -28.21 -6.71
C HIS A 290 -25.53 -27.22 -7.59
N ASP A 291 -26.82 -27.01 -7.32
CA ASP A 291 -27.70 -26.11 -8.08
C ASP A 291 -27.48 -24.62 -7.70
N LEU A 292 -26.99 -24.35 -6.49
CA LEU A 292 -26.52 -23.02 -6.07
C LEU A 292 -25.11 -22.69 -6.57
N GLN A 293 -24.25 -23.68 -6.81
CA GLN A 293 -22.90 -23.52 -7.36
C GLN A 293 -22.86 -22.70 -8.68
N PRO A 294 -23.66 -22.98 -9.73
CA PRO A 294 -23.67 -22.17 -10.94
C PRO A 294 -24.24 -20.77 -10.68
N LEU A 295 -25.21 -20.63 -9.77
CA LEU A 295 -25.79 -19.33 -9.39
C LEU A 295 -24.76 -18.43 -8.69
N ALA A 296 -23.93 -19.01 -7.81
CA ALA A 296 -22.79 -18.33 -7.21
C ALA A 296 -21.71 -17.98 -8.27
N SER A 297 -21.42 -18.89 -9.22
CA SER A 297 -20.43 -18.64 -10.27
C SER A 297 -20.85 -17.50 -11.22
N SER A 298 -22.13 -17.44 -11.58
CA SER A 298 -22.72 -16.38 -12.42
C SER A 298 -22.85 -15.06 -11.66
N ALA A 299 -23.12 -15.08 -10.35
CA ALA A 299 -23.02 -13.89 -9.51
C ALA A 299 -21.58 -13.35 -9.44
N SER A 300 -20.55 -14.23 -9.44
CA SER A 300 -19.15 -13.79 -9.61
C SER A 300 -18.93 -13.17 -10.98
N GLN A 301 -19.27 -13.87 -12.07
CA GLN A 301 -19.10 -13.36 -13.44
C GLN A 301 -19.78 -12.00 -13.67
N LEU A 302 -20.98 -11.80 -13.12
CA LEU A 302 -21.68 -10.51 -13.17
C LEU A 302 -21.00 -9.43 -12.32
N LYS A 303 -20.40 -9.78 -11.19
CA LYS A 303 -19.58 -8.85 -10.40
C LYS A 303 -18.30 -8.48 -11.16
N ASP A 304 -17.62 -9.46 -11.75
CA ASP A 304 -16.38 -9.26 -12.51
C ASP A 304 -16.66 -8.35 -13.73
N GLN A 305 -17.78 -8.57 -14.44
CA GLN A 305 -18.27 -7.65 -15.48
C GLN A 305 -18.59 -6.25 -14.95
N LEU A 306 -19.22 -6.11 -13.78
CA LEU A 306 -19.47 -4.80 -13.16
C LEU A 306 -18.16 -4.07 -12.80
N ASP A 307 -17.13 -4.79 -12.37
CA ASP A 307 -15.80 -4.23 -12.09
C ASP A 307 -15.03 -3.88 -13.38
N GLU A 308 -15.21 -4.63 -14.48
CA GLU A 308 -14.78 -4.22 -15.82
C GLU A 308 -15.49 -2.93 -16.28
N TYR A 309 -16.83 -2.84 -16.15
CA TYR A 309 -17.59 -1.64 -16.51
C TYR A 309 -17.20 -0.44 -15.64
N ARG A 310 -16.91 -0.62 -14.35
CA ARG A 310 -16.35 0.42 -13.47
C ARG A 310 -15.00 0.90 -13.99
N HIS A 311 -14.07 0.01 -14.33
CA HIS A 311 -12.78 0.39 -14.89
C HIS A 311 -12.90 1.05 -16.28
N LEU A 312 -13.89 0.70 -17.10
CA LEU A 312 -14.20 1.40 -18.34
C LEU A 312 -14.78 2.80 -18.09
N ALA A 313 -15.69 2.95 -17.13
CA ALA A 313 -16.24 4.25 -16.73
C ALA A 313 -15.15 5.18 -16.15
N GLU A 314 -14.25 4.68 -15.31
CA GLU A 314 -13.10 5.46 -14.84
C GLU A 314 -12.18 5.88 -15.99
N LYS A 315 -11.92 5.00 -16.98
CA LYS A 315 -11.12 5.33 -18.17
C LYS A 315 -11.81 6.44 -18.98
N ALA A 316 -13.11 6.33 -19.20
CA ALA A 316 -13.91 7.35 -19.87
C ALA A 316 -13.84 8.69 -19.11
N GLN A 317 -14.07 8.69 -17.80
CA GLN A 317 -13.99 9.89 -16.95
C GLN A 317 -12.58 10.51 -16.94
N ARG A 318 -11.52 9.69 -16.98
CA ARG A 318 -10.13 10.18 -17.13
C ARG A 318 -9.90 10.85 -18.49
N THR A 319 -10.46 10.30 -19.59
CA THR A 319 -10.40 10.93 -20.91
C THR A 319 -11.27 12.18 -21.02
N GLU A 320 -12.44 12.21 -20.37
CA GLU A 320 -13.33 13.36 -20.30
C GLU A 320 -12.66 14.51 -19.54
N ASN A 321 -12.07 14.25 -18.36
CA ASN A 321 -11.25 15.22 -17.63
C ASN A 321 -10.04 15.73 -18.42
N ALA A 322 -9.52 14.95 -19.38
CA ALA A 322 -8.48 15.42 -20.30
C ALA A 322 -9.07 16.31 -21.41
N LEU A 323 -10.19 15.90 -22.02
CA LEU A 323 -10.93 16.68 -23.02
C LEU A 323 -11.41 18.01 -22.46
N GLU A 324 -11.89 18.07 -21.21
CA GLU A 324 -12.20 19.34 -20.54
C GLU A 324 -10.97 20.26 -20.43
N LYS A 325 -9.80 19.72 -20.08
CA LYS A 325 -8.56 20.51 -19.96
C LYS A 325 -8.10 21.02 -21.33
N TYR A 326 -8.27 20.23 -22.39
CA TYR A 326 -8.03 20.69 -23.77
C TYR A 326 -9.07 21.72 -24.22
N LYS A 327 -10.34 21.57 -23.83
CA LYS A 327 -11.42 22.52 -24.11
C LYS A 327 -11.20 23.87 -23.42
N ARG A 328 -10.90 23.87 -22.11
CA ARG A 328 -10.54 25.08 -21.35
C ARG A 328 -9.32 25.78 -21.98
N ARG A 329 -8.26 25.03 -22.33
CA ARG A 329 -7.10 25.59 -23.07
C ARG A 329 -7.45 26.15 -24.44
N LEU A 330 -8.41 25.56 -25.17
CA LEU A 330 -8.89 26.09 -26.44
C LEU A 330 -9.71 27.37 -26.24
N GLU A 331 -10.53 27.42 -25.19
CA GLU A 331 -11.34 28.57 -24.77
C GLU A 331 -10.43 29.73 -24.32
N GLU A 332 -9.46 29.48 -23.44
CA GLU A 332 -8.37 30.40 -23.04
C GLU A 332 -7.58 30.90 -24.26
N SER A 333 -7.17 29.99 -25.15
CA SER A 333 -6.48 30.37 -26.40
C SER A 333 -7.38 31.21 -27.32
N SER A 334 -8.70 31.06 -27.22
CA SER A 334 -9.67 31.88 -27.95
C SER A 334 -9.95 33.23 -27.29
N SER A 335 -9.92 33.35 -25.95
CA SER A 335 -10.01 34.65 -25.27
C SER A 335 -8.75 35.44 -25.55
N LEU A 336 -7.56 34.86 -25.37
CA LEU A 336 -6.29 35.52 -25.70
C LEU A 336 -6.22 36.01 -27.16
N ARG A 337 -6.84 35.30 -28.12
CA ARG A 337 -6.97 35.80 -29.52
C ARG A 337 -7.95 36.96 -29.69
N ARG A 338 -8.96 37.10 -28.84
CA ARG A 338 -9.84 38.29 -28.80
C ARG A 338 -9.13 39.44 -28.09
N ASP A 339 -8.49 39.17 -26.95
CA ASP A 339 -7.76 40.15 -26.15
C ASP A 339 -6.60 40.76 -26.96
N LEU A 340 -5.84 39.93 -27.69
CA LEU A 340 -4.82 40.41 -28.64
C LEU A 340 -5.42 41.28 -29.74
N LYS A 341 -6.54 40.86 -30.35
CA LYS A 341 -7.22 41.66 -31.40
C LYS A 341 -7.78 42.98 -30.85
N GLU A 342 -8.22 43.02 -29.59
CA GLU A 342 -8.66 44.25 -28.94
C GLU A 342 -7.48 45.18 -28.68
N LEU A 343 -6.35 44.65 -28.18
CA LEU A 343 -5.11 45.42 -28.00
C LEU A 343 -4.51 45.90 -29.33
N GLU A 344 -4.56 45.10 -30.39
CA GLU A 344 -4.20 45.50 -31.75
C GLU A 344 -5.09 46.66 -32.24
N GLY A 345 -6.41 46.58 -31.97
CA GLY A 345 -7.36 47.66 -32.26
C GLY A 345 -7.08 48.93 -31.47
N GLN A 346 -6.90 48.83 -30.15
CA GLN A 346 -6.55 49.96 -29.28
C GLN A 346 -5.22 50.61 -29.70
N ASN A 347 -4.23 49.82 -30.11
CA ASN A 347 -2.96 50.31 -30.61
C ASN A 347 -3.10 51.01 -31.97
N ALA A 348 -3.92 50.48 -32.89
CA ALA A 348 -4.25 51.14 -34.15
C ALA A 348 -4.95 52.49 -33.90
N GLU A 349 -5.95 52.54 -33.00
CA GLU A 349 -6.59 53.80 -32.63
C GLU A 349 -5.62 54.79 -31.95
N LEU A 350 -4.61 54.32 -31.20
CA LEU A 350 -3.58 55.17 -30.62
C LEU A 350 -2.63 55.72 -31.69
N VAL A 351 -2.31 54.94 -32.73
CA VAL A 351 -1.57 55.41 -33.91
C VAL A 351 -2.40 56.44 -34.68
N ASP A 352 -3.69 56.20 -34.91
CA ASP A 352 -4.58 57.16 -35.58
C ASP A 352 -4.72 58.46 -34.78
N ARG A 353 -4.85 58.38 -33.45
CA ARG A 353 -4.85 59.56 -32.55
C ARG A 353 -3.52 60.31 -32.60
N ASN A 354 -2.38 59.60 -32.59
CA ASN A 354 -1.06 60.23 -32.70
C ASN A 354 -0.90 60.92 -34.07
N ALA A 355 -1.28 60.27 -35.17
CA ALA A 355 -1.24 60.87 -36.51
C ALA A 355 -2.16 62.10 -36.63
N ALA A 356 -3.34 62.08 -35.99
CA ALA A 356 -4.23 63.23 -35.90
C ALA A 356 -3.56 64.39 -35.13
N LEU A 357 -2.99 64.12 -33.95
CA LEU A 357 -2.26 65.08 -33.12
C LEU A 357 -1.01 65.62 -33.82
N GLU A 358 -0.27 64.79 -34.56
CA GLU A 358 0.86 65.21 -35.40
C GLU A 358 0.39 66.16 -36.52
N SER A 359 -0.77 65.91 -37.13
CA SER A 359 -1.37 66.85 -38.09
C SER A 359 -1.83 68.16 -37.43
N GLU A 360 -2.25 68.14 -36.17
CA GLU A 360 -2.61 69.34 -35.41
C GLU A 360 -1.35 70.13 -35.01
N VAL A 361 -0.29 69.45 -34.58
CA VAL A 361 1.03 70.06 -34.35
C VAL A 361 1.61 70.65 -35.63
N ALA A 362 1.41 70.02 -36.79
CA ALA A 362 1.79 70.58 -38.09
C ALA A 362 1.01 71.86 -38.41
N LYS A 363 -0.33 71.88 -38.26
CA LYS A 363 -1.15 73.10 -38.44
C LYS A 363 -0.79 74.21 -37.45
N LEU A 364 -0.44 73.86 -36.21
CA LEU A 364 0.07 74.81 -35.23
C LEU A 364 1.49 75.31 -35.57
N ALA A 365 2.28 74.53 -36.28
CA ALA A 365 3.57 74.96 -36.83
C ALA A 365 3.40 75.88 -38.05
N GLU A 366 2.43 75.62 -38.93
CA GLU A 366 2.02 76.52 -40.03
C GLU A 366 1.57 77.90 -39.50
N GLY A 367 0.96 77.94 -38.30
CA GLY A 367 0.62 79.19 -37.61
C GLY A 367 1.80 79.98 -37.02
N ARG A 368 2.99 79.36 -36.85
CA ARG A 368 4.16 80.02 -36.25
C ARG A 368 4.73 81.19 -37.06
N PRO A 369 4.97 81.11 -38.39
CA PRO A 369 5.47 82.26 -39.15
C PRO A 369 4.56 83.48 -39.03
N LEU A 370 3.24 83.28 -39.04
CA LEU A 370 2.28 84.38 -38.81
C LEU A 370 2.41 84.97 -37.40
N LEU A 371 2.58 84.15 -36.36
CA LEU A 371 2.86 84.64 -35.00
C LEU A 371 4.21 85.34 -34.88
N GLU A 372 5.21 84.96 -35.67
CA GLU A 372 6.48 85.68 -35.77
C GLU A 372 6.37 87.00 -36.53
N GLU A 373 5.53 87.09 -37.56
CA GLU A 373 5.22 88.35 -38.25
C GLU A 373 4.48 89.32 -37.32
N TRP A 374 3.47 88.84 -36.58
CA TRP A 374 2.81 89.65 -35.54
C TRP A 374 3.79 90.08 -34.44
N ARG A 375 4.66 89.18 -33.97
CA ARG A 375 5.73 89.51 -33.01
C ARG A 375 6.66 90.61 -33.56
N LYS A 376 7.22 90.42 -34.76
CA LYS A 376 8.10 91.41 -35.41
C LYS A 376 7.40 92.75 -35.61
N ARG A 377 6.09 92.75 -35.87
CA ARG A 377 5.29 93.99 -35.98
C ARG A 377 5.02 94.66 -34.63
N VAL A 378 4.83 93.90 -33.54
CA VAL A 378 4.80 94.44 -32.18
C VAL A 378 6.17 95.03 -31.82
N GLU A 379 7.26 94.27 -32.01
CA GLU A 379 8.64 94.74 -31.79
C GLU A 379 8.96 96.01 -32.60
N GLN A 380 8.49 96.10 -33.86
CA GLN A 380 8.60 97.29 -34.69
C GLN A 380 7.80 98.48 -34.13
N VAL A 381 6.55 98.28 -33.71
CA VAL A 381 5.72 99.36 -33.13
C VAL A 381 6.26 99.81 -31.78
N GLU A 382 6.77 98.91 -30.94
CA GLU A 382 7.46 99.29 -29.71
C GLU A 382 8.76 100.06 -30.00
N ALA A 383 9.54 99.67 -31.01
CA ALA A 383 10.73 100.42 -31.43
C ALA A 383 10.38 101.81 -31.99
N GLN A 384 9.27 101.93 -32.72
CA GLN A 384 8.73 103.22 -33.17
C GLN A 384 8.27 104.09 -31.99
N ASN A 385 7.59 103.50 -30.99
CA ASN A 385 7.20 104.22 -29.78
C ASN A 385 8.43 104.70 -28.99
N ARG A 386 9.46 103.85 -28.82
CA ARG A 386 10.73 104.23 -28.15
C ARG A 386 11.43 105.38 -28.90
N ALA A 387 11.50 105.32 -30.23
CA ALA A 387 12.07 106.40 -31.03
C ALA A 387 11.25 107.70 -30.91
N LEU A 388 9.92 107.63 -30.89
CA LEU A 388 9.05 108.79 -30.66
C LEU A 388 9.16 109.33 -29.22
N GLU A 389 9.39 108.47 -28.22
CA GLU A 389 9.66 108.88 -26.83
C GLU A 389 11.02 109.59 -26.71
N GLU A 390 12.06 109.10 -27.40
CA GLU A 390 13.37 109.75 -27.52
C GLU A 390 13.27 111.10 -28.28
N GLU A 391 12.57 111.15 -29.41
CA GLU A 391 12.29 112.38 -30.15
C GLU A 391 11.54 113.39 -29.26
N LEU A 392 10.47 112.98 -28.57
CA LEU A 392 9.74 113.84 -27.63
C LEU A 392 10.61 114.30 -26.46
N ALA A 393 11.55 113.48 -25.97
CA ALA A 393 12.49 113.88 -24.94
C ALA A 393 13.48 114.95 -25.46
N THR A 394 14.05 114.78 -26.67
CA THR A 394 14.92 115.80 -27.27
C THR A 394 14.18 117.10 -27.57
N GLN A 395 12.94 117.06 -28.06
CA GLN A 395 12.16 118.27 -28.30
C GLN A 395 11.74 118.97 -27.00
N ARG A 396 11.46 118.22 -25.93
CA ARG A 396 11.26 118.81 -24.58
C ARG A 396 12.52 119.51 -24.09
N TYR A 397 13.69 118.90 -24.24
CA TYR A 397 14.97 119.52 -23.89
C TYR A 397 15.25 120.79 -24.72
N ASN A 398 14.98 120.77 -26.03
CA ASN A 398 15.12 121.94 -26.90
C ASN A 398 14.16 123.08 -26.50
N LEU A 399 12.92 122.75 -26.12
CA LEU A 399 11.95 123.71 -25.60
C LEU A 399 12.35 124.27 -24.23
N GLU A 400 12.93 123.44 -23.37
CA GLU A 400 13.45 123.87 -22.05
C GLU A 400 14.69 124.77 -22.21
N GLN A 401 15.61 124.43 -23.13
CA GLN A 401 16.76 125.27 -23.48
C GLN A 401 16.30 126.62 -24.06
N THR A 402 15.42 126.61 -25.06
CA THR A 402 14.93 127.87 -25.67
C THR A 402 14.09 128.69 -24.70
N ALA A 403 13.34 128.07 -23.78
CA ALA A 403 12.69 128.79 -22.68
C ALA A 403 13.70 129.38 -21.68
N ALA A 404 14.83 128.73 -21.43
CA ALA A 404 15.91 129.28 -20.62
C ALA A 404 16.65 130.44 -21.33
N GLU A 405 16.85 130.34 -22.65
CA GLU A 405 17.40 131.42 -23.49
C GLU A 405 16.45 132.63 -23.54
N VAL A 406 15.13 132.42 -23.68
CA VAL A 406 14.12 133.48 -23.59
C VAL A 406 14.15 134.14 -22.21
N LYS A 407 14.17 133.37 -21.12
CA LYS A 407 14.30 133.93 -19.75
C LYS A 407 15.59 134.73 -19.57
N ALA A 408 16.72 134.25 -20.10
CA ALA A 408 17.99 134.99 -20.04
C ALA A 408 17.95 136.29 -20.85
N LEU A 409 17.21 136.33 -21.96
CA LEU A 409 16.96 137.55 -22.75
C LEU A 409 15.92 138.47 -22.11
N GLU A 410 14.94 137.94 -21.38
CA GLU A 410 13.98 138.72 -20.58
C GLU A 410 14.67 139.35 -19.37
N GLU A 411 15.53 138.60 -18.67
CA GLU A 411 16.44 139.12 -17.63
C GLU A 411 17.43 140.14 -18.18
N ALA A 412 17.98 139.94 -19.39
CA ALA A 412 18.84 140.94 -20.03
C ALA A 412 18.05 142.22 -20.33
N ARG A 413 16.83 142.08 -20.87
CA ARG A 413 15.91 143.20 -21.09
C ARG A 413 15.47 143.88 -19.79
N SER A 414 15.30 143.17 -18.68
CA SER A 414 15.00 143.80 -17.38
C SER A 414 16.21 144.60 -16.91
N LYS A 415 17.41 144.02 -16.96
CA LYS A 415 18.66 144.71 -16.59
C LYS A 415 18.95 145.90 -17.51
N ASP A 416 18.60 145.83 -18.79
CA ASP A 416 18.70 146.94 -19.73
C ASP A 416 17.61 148.00 -19.48
N ALA A 417 16.39 147.61 -19.08
CA ALA A 417 15.33 148.52 -18.66
C ALA A 417 15.64 149.20 -17.31
N GLU A 418 16.26 148.49 -16.37
CA GLU A 418 16.81 149.02 -15.10
C GLU A 418 17.98 149.97 -15.36
N GLN A 419 18.86 149.66 -16.32
CA GLN A 419 19.90 150.59 -16.78
C GLN A 419 19.28 151.83 -17.44
N MET A 420 18.25 151.67 -18.28
CA MET A 420 17.54 152.80 -18.85
C MET A 420 16.83 153.63 -17.77
N SER A 421 16.19 152.99 -16.77
CA SER A 421 15.60 153.67 -15.59
C SER A 421 16.66 154.46 -14.84
N THR A 422 17.79 153.86 -14.46
CA THR A 422 18.86 154.58 -13.75
C THR A 422 19.61 155.62 -14.61
N LEU A 423 19.47 155.57 -15.94
CA LEU A 423 19.94 156.64 -16.84
C LEU A 423 18.88 157.75 -17.03
N GLN A 424 17.59 157.41 -16.97
CA GLN A 424 16.47 158.35 -16.96
C GLN A 424 16.41 159.08 -15.61
N GLU A 425 16.48 158.38 -14.49
CA GLU A 425 16.65 158.92 -13.14
C GLU A 425 17.86 159.86 -13.06
N ARG A 426 19.00 159.54 -13.70
CA ARG A 426 20.16 160.45 -13.78
C ARG A 426 19.95 161.64 -14.71
N ALA A 427 19.14 161.52 -15.75
CA ALA A 427 18.75 162.64 -16.59
C ALA A 427 17.77 163.56 -15.83
N GLU A 428 16.78 162.99 -15.15
CA GLU A 428 15.85 163.66 -14.25
C GLU A 428 16.59 164.30 -13.05
N GLU A 429 17.64 163.67 -12.49
CA GLU A 429 18.52 164.28 -11.47
C GLU A 429 19.30 165.48 -12.02
N LEU A 430 19.72 165.45 -13.29
CA LEU A 430 20.37 166.59 -13.95
C LEU A 430 19.37 167.71 -14.27
N GLU A 431 18.12 167.36 -14.62
CA GLU A 431 17.02 168.31 -14.82
C GLU A 431 16.51 168.89 -13.48
N LEU A 432 16.47 168.11 -12.40
CA LEU A 432 16.19 168.55 -11.02
C LEU A 432 17.36 169.29 -10.36
N SER A 433 18.59 169.10 -10.85
CA SER A 433 19.71 170.02 -10.59
C SER A 433 19.57 171.33 -11.39
N GLY A 434 18.66 171.39 -12.36
CA GLY A 434 18.25 172.62 -13.07
C GLY A 434 17.06 173.32 -12.43
N GLU A 435 16.03 172.57 -12.00
CA GLU A 435 14.74 173.13 -11.58
C GLU A 435 14.26 172.70 -10.17
N ARG A 436 13.92 173.70 -9.34
CA ARG A 436 13.31 173.54 -8.01
C ARG A 436 11.77 173.69 -8.08
N SER A 437 11.00 172.60 -7.98
CA SER A 437 9.75 172.55 -7.16
C SER A 437 8.91 171.27 -7.30
N GLY A 438 8.39 170.74 -6.18
CA GLY A 438 7.11 170.00 -6.08
C GLY A 438 7.05 168.60 -6.73
N ALA A 439 7.17 167.44 -6.07
CA ALA A 439 6.70 166.91 -4.77
C ALA A 439 5.27 166.30 -4.76
N SER A 440 5.22 164.96 -4.55
CA SER A 440 4.05 164.13 -4.11
C SER A 440 2.89 163.95 -5.13
N SER A 441 2.12 162.85 -5.16
CA SER A 441 1.84 161.82 -4.13
C SER A 441 1.01 160.63 -4.69
N VAL A 442 0.90 159.51 -3.94
CA VAL A 442 -0.17 158.44 -4.01
C VAL A 442 -0.12 157.48 -5.23
N GLU A 443 -0.46 156.18 -5.19
CA GLU A 443 -0.41 155.02 -4.24
C GLU A 443 -1.10 153.82 -4.97
N ARG A 444 -0.86 152.55 -4.54
CA ARG A 444 -1.82 151.38 -4.62
C ARG A 444 -2.27 150.89 -6.02
N ASP A 445 -2.97 149.75 -6.19
CA ASP A 445 -3.06 148.45 -5.46
C ASP A 445 -3.45 147.33 -6.48
N ASP A 446 -3.67 146.10 -6.00
CA ASP A 446 -4.63 145.03 -6.43
C ASP A 446 -5.29 145.11 -7.85
N SER A 447 -5.48 144.01 -8.58
CA SER A 447 -6.46 142.97 -8.22
C SER A 447 -6.44 141.73 -9.14
N ASP A 448 -6.85 140.60 -8.56
CA ASP A 448 -7.75 139.54 -9.05
C ASP A 448 -7.69 138.93 -10.48
N GLY A 449 -7.98 137.63 -10.50
CA GLY A 449 -8.22 136.81 -11.70
C GLY A 449 -8.93 135.48 -11.37
N ASP A 450 -9.84 135.51 -10.40
CA ASP A 450 -10.55 134.36 -9.82
C ASP A 450 -11.71 133.84 -10.70
N ALA A 451 -12.00 132.52 -10.63
CA ALA A 451 -13.28 131.86 -10.96
C ALA A 451 -13.19 130.31 -10.96
N ASP A 452 -13.78 129.66 -9.96
CA ASP A 452 -14.19 128.24 -9.99
C ASP A 452 -15.49 128.02 -10.79
N GLU A 453 -15.81 126.78 -11.19
CA GLU A 453 -16.89 125.95 -10.58
C GLU A 453 -17.13 124.60 -11.33
N GLU A 454 -17.91 123.71 -10.72
CA GLU A 454 -17.99 122.27 -11.05
C GLU A 454 -19.20 121.84 -11.94
N ASP A 455 -19.32 120.51 -12.09
CA ASP A 455 -20.57 119.72 -12.22
C ASP A 455 -21.08 119.26 -13.61
N LEU A 456 -20.48 118.18 -14.14
CA LEU A 456 -21.08 117.30 -15.18
C LEU A 456 -20.84 115.78 -14.93
N ALA A 457 -20.91 115.33 -13.67
CA ALA A 457 -20.54 113.95 -13.27
C ALA A 457 -21.55 112.81 -13.62
N ALA A 458 -22.50 113.02 -14.53
CA ALA A 458 -23.70 112.19 -14.67
C ALA A 458 -23.55 110.85 -15.45
N LEU A 459 -22.65 110.76 -16.45
CA LEU A 459 -22.68 109.69 -17.46
C LEU A 459 -21.79 108.46 -17.18
N SER A 460 -20.83 108.54 -16.26
CA SER A 460 -19.93 107.42 -15.94
C SER A 460 -20.54 106.37 -14.97
N SER A 461 -21.41 106.84 -14.06
CA SER A 461 -21.87 106.04 -12.92
C SER A 461 -22.65 104.79 -13.32
N THR A 462 -23.49 104.85 -14.36
CA THR A 462 -24.33 103.72 -14.83
C THR A 462 -23.49 102.65 -15.54
N ALA A 463 -22.54 103.04 -16.39
CA ALA A 463 -21.63 102.12 -17.05
C ALA A 463 -20.76 101.36 -16.02
N LEU A 464 -20.21 102.08 -15.03
CA LEU A 464 -19.46 101.46 -13.93
C LEU A 464 -20.33 100.55 -13.07
N LYS A 465 -21.57 100.95 -12.71
CA LYS A 465 -22.50 100.11 -11.95
C LYS A 465 -22.89 98.83 -12.70
N LEU A 466 -23.05 98.88 -14.02
CA LEU A 466 -23.29 97.69 -14.86
C LEU A 466 -22.05 96.81 -14.98
N ARG A 467 -20.85 97.39 -15.14
CA ARG A 467 -19.58 96.63 -15.16
C ARG A 467 -19.31 95.97 -13.81
N ILE A 468 -19.57 96.66 -12.69
CA ILE A 468 -19.49 96.11 -11.33
C ILE A 468 -20.51 94.98 -11.15
N HIS A 469 -21.76 95.12 -11.58
CA HIS A 469 -22.74 94.02 -11.50
C HIS A 469 -22.40 92.83 -12.41
N SER A 470 -21.84 93.07 -13.59
CA SER A 470 -21.32 92.05 -14.49
C SER A 470 -20.17 91.27 -13.83
N LEU A 471 -19.13 91.96 -13.34
CA LEU A 471 -18.01 91.36 -12.62
C LEU A 471 -18.44 90.70 -11.31
N THR A 472 -19.44 91.23 -10.60
CA THR A 472 -19.97 90.64 -9.36
C THR A 472 -20.80 89.38 -9.62
N ARG A 473 -21.50 89.30 -10.77
CA ARG A 473 -22.13 88.05 -11.24
C ARG A 473 -21.08 87.05 -11.68
N GLU A 474 -20.03 87.50 -12.36
CA GLU A 474 -18.94 86.64 -12.82
C GLU A 474 -18.14 86.06 -11.65
N VAL A 475 -17.81 86.86 -10.64
CA VAL A 475 -17.18 86.39 -9.39
C VAL A 475 -18.11 85.44 -8.61
N ARG A 476 -19.44 85.62 -8.65
CA ARG A 476 -20.38 84.60 -8.12
C ARG A 476 -20.44 83.33 -8.98
N ARG A 477 -20.35 83.44 -10.31
CA ARG A 477 -20.37 82.30 -11.24
C ARG A 477 -19.13 81.44 -11.07
N LEU A 478 -17.97 82.07 -10.97
CA LEU A 478 -16.69 81.41 -10.69
C LEU A 478 -16.68 80.78 -9.29
N LYS A 479 -16.98 81.54 -8.22
CA LYS A 479 -17.06 80.98 -6.86
C LYS A 479 -18.12 79.89 -6.68
N GLY A 480 -19.21 79.91 -7.47
CA GLY A 480 -20.22 78.86 -7.50
C GLY A 480 -19.73 77.56 -8.17
N GLY A 481 -18.97 77.67 -9.27
CA GLY A 481 -18.32 76.54 -9.93
C GLY A 481 -17.16 75.96 -9.12
N ASP A 482 -16.35 76.81 -8.49
CA ASP A 482 -15.30 76.38 -7.58
C ASP A 482 -15.89 75.73 -6.32
N GLY A 483 -17.03 76.20 -5.80
CA GLY A 483 -17.71 75.61 -4.64
C GLY A 483 -18.18 74.17 -4.87
N SER A 484 -18.76 73.86 -6.03
CA SER A 484 -19.16 72.47 -6.34
C SER A 484 -17.96 71.58 -6.64
N ARG A 485 -16.90 72.13 -7.26
CA ARG A 485 -15.62 71.43 -7.44
C ARG A 485 -14.91 71.17 -6.11
N LEU A 486 -14.95 72.11 -5.18
CA LEU A 486 -14.40 71.98 -3.83
C LEU A 486 -15.16 70.89 -3.06
N ALA A 487 -16.50 70.93 -3.04
CA ALA A 487 -17.31 69.89 -2.40
C ALA A 487 -17.10 68.49 -2.99
N ALA A 488 -16.90 68.39 -4.33
CA ALA A 488 -16.55 67.13 -4.98
C ALA A 488 -15.14 66.65 -4.59
N LEU A 489 -14.17 67.55 -4.50
CA LEU A 489 -12.81 67.24 -4.02
C LEU A 489 -12.80 66.88 -2.54
N GLU A 490 -13.62 67.52 -1.70
CA GLU A 490 -13.82 67.19 -0.29
C GLU A 490 -14.46 65.80 -0.12
N HIS A 491 -15.44 65.44 -0.96
CA HIS A 491 -16.02 64.09 -0.94
C HIS A 491 -15.02 63.04 -1.40
N LEU A 492 -14.28 63.29 -2.48
CA LEU A 492 -13.22 62.38 -2.97
C LEU A 492 -12.06 62.27 -1.96
N LEU A 493 -11.71 63.35 -1.26
CA LEU A 493 -10.72 63.34 -0.18
C LEU A 493 -11.24 62.60 1.05
N ALA A 494 -12.53 62.75 1.39
CA ALA A 494 -13.17 61.95 2.43
C ALA A 494 -13.22 60.45 2.07
N ASP A 495 -13.47 60.09 0.81
CA ASP A 495 -13.44 58.71 0.33
C ASP A 495 -12.02 58.14 0.25
N ALA A 496 -11.03 58.96 -0.14
CA ALA A 496 -9.62 58.62 -0.03
C ALA A 496 -9.19 58.40 1.44
N GLN A 497 -9.69 59.20 2.38
CA GLN A 497 -9.46 58.99 3.82
C GLN A 497 -10.21 57.77 4.38
N ARG A 498 -11.45 57.50 3.94
CA ARG A 498 -12.24 56.32 4.33
C ARG A 498 -11.58 55.04 3.84
N SER A 499 -11.18 54.99 2.56
CA SER A 499 -10.47 53.85 1.97
C SER A 499 -9.08 53.67 2.57
N ARG A 500 -8.31 54.75 2.77
CA ARG A 500 -7.04 54.71 3.51
C ARG A 500 -7.21 54.14 4.92
N LYS A 501 -8.22 54.58 5.69
CA LYS A 501 -8.48 54.03 7.03
C LYS A 501 -8.80 52.54 7.01
N ARG A 502 -9.60 52.07 6.03
CA ARG A 502 -9.84 50.63 5.84
C ARG A 502 -8.53 49.89 5.54
N TYR A 503 -7.72 50.37 4.59
CA TYR A 503 -6.42 49.76 4.30
C TYR A 503 -5.44 49.80 5.49
N GLU A 504 -5.48 50.83 6.34
CA GLU A 504 -4.72 50.88 7.59
C GLU A 504 -5.27 49.85 8.60
N GLU A 505 -6.58 49.75 8.79
CA GLU A 505 -7.25 48.77 9.67
C GLU A 505 -7.00 47.32 9.23
N ASP A 506 -7.11 47.05 7.92
CA ASP A 506 -6.82 45.76 7.27
C ASP A 506 -5.33 45.42 7.37
N TYR A 507 -4.43 46.36 7.10
CA TYR A 507 -3.00 46.18 7.30
C TYR A 507 -2.67 45.88 8.76
N TRP A 508 -3.29 46.57 9.72
CA TRP A 508 -3.13 46.26 11.14
C TRP A 508 -3.78 44.94 11.53
N ALA A 509 -4.85 44.49 10.87
CA ALA A 509 -5.45 43.17 11.07
C ALA A 509 -4.53 42.05 10.56
N GLU A 510 -4.03 42.16 9.32
CA GLU A 510 -3.00 41.29 8.73
C GLU A 510 -1.72 41.27 9.56
N TYR A 511 -1.24 42.43 10.01
CA TYR A 511 -0.05 42.50 10.87
C TYR A 511 -0.27 41.80 12.22
N ARG A 512 -1.45 41.96 12.85
CA ARG A 512 -1.83 41.23 14.06
C ARG A 512 -1.98 39.72 13.81
N ALA A 513 -2.52 39.31 12.66
CA ALA A 513 -2.63 37.90 12.27
C ALA A 513 -1.26 37.27 12.05
N ARG A 514 -0.38 37.95 11.30
CA ARG A 514 1.03 37.55 11.09
C ARG A 514 1.81 37.51 12.41
N LEU A 515 1.55 38.42 13.34
CA LEU A 515 2.20 38.40 14.66
C LEU A 515 1.73 37.22 15.53
N LYS A 516 0.43 36.89 15.49
CA LYS A 516 -0.10 35.66 16.12
C LYS A 516 0.53 34.41 15.51
N LEU A 517 0.51 34.31 14.18
CA LEU A 517 1.03 33.16 13.44
C LEU A 517 2.56 33.03 13.58
N ALA A 518 3.30 34.13 13.64
CA ALA A 518 4.71 34.13 14.00
C ALA A 518 4.94 33.65 15.44
N GLY A 519 4.12 34.08 16.40
CA GLY A 519 4.16 33.59 17.78
C GLY A 519 3.77 32.12 17.93
N GLU A 520 2.85 31.62 17.11
CA GLU A 520 2.48 30.20 17.02
C GLU A 520 3.61 29.38 16.39
N MET A 521 4.19 29.85 15.28
CA MET A 521 5.38 29.25 14.69
C MET A 521 6.58 29.30 15.62
N GLU A 522 6.72 30.32 16.48
CA GLU A 522 7.77 30.38 17.50
C GLU A 522 7.48 29.45 18.69
N ARG A 523 6.21 29.25 19.08
CA ARG A 523 5.82 28.18 20.04
C ARG A 523 6.13 26.80 19.47
N ILE A 524 5.77 26.54 18.22
CA ILE A 524 6.10 25.28 17.50
C ILE A 524 7.62 25.12 17.42
N ARG A 525 8.37 26.18 17.12
CA ARG A 525 9.85 26.17 17.05
C ARG A 525 10.51 26.02 18.43
N LYS A 526 9.86 26.44 19.52
CA LYS A 526 10.32 26.17 20.89
C LYS A 526 9.98 24.75 21.34
N ALA A 527 8.82 24.22 20.98
CA ALA A 527 8.46 22.82 21.21
C ALA A 527 9.41 21.87 20.45
N ALA A 528 9.64 22.11 19.16
CA ALA A 528 10.59 21.35 18.34
C ALA A 528 12.06 21.64 18.70
N GLY A 529 12.36 22.84 19.22
CA GLY A 529 13.69 23.28 19.64
C GLY A 529 14.10 22.77 21.03
N SER A 530 13.17 22.32 21.86
CA SER A 530 13.42 21.69 23.17
C SER A 530 13.92 20.24 23.03
N GLY A 531 14.88 20.04 22.13
CA GLY A 531 15.40 18.73 21.72
C GLY A 531 16.29 18.03 22.76
N LYS A 532 15.93 18.03 24.05
CA LYS A 532 16.66 17.27 25.07
C LYS A 532 15.85 16.81 26.29
N GLY A 533 14.77 16.07 26.03
CA GLY A 533 14.19 15.09 26.97
C GLY A 533 12.86 15.51 27.60
N GLY A 534 11.77 14.85 27.19
CA GLY A 534 10.44 15.14 27.72
C GLY A 534 9.31 14.31 27.10
N LYS A 535 9.31 12.98 27.30
CA LYS A 535 8.25 12.05 26.81
C LYS A 535 6.81 12.36 27.28
N MET A 536 6.62 13.39 28.10
CA MET A 536 5.33 13.82 28.66
C MET A 536 4.69 14.97 27.88
N GLU A 537 5.46 15.75 27.10
CA GLU A 537 4.96 16.92 26.36
C GLU A 537 4.59 16.58 24.90
N GLU A 538 5.17 15.51 24.33
CA GLU A 538 4.70 14.90 23.08
C GLU A 538 3.21 14.56 23.17
N GLY A 539 2.75 14.08 24.34
CA GLY A 539 1.35 13.78 24.61
C GLY A 539 0.44 15.01 24.57
N GLN A 540 0.90 16.17 25.04
CA GLN A 540 0.13 17.42 24.99
C GLN A 540 0.07 17.99 23.57
N SER A 541 1.19 17.96 22.85
CA SER A 541 1.24 18.36 21.44
C SER A 541 0.35 17.45 20.57
N ALA A 542 0.41 16.14 20.79
CA ALA A 542 -0.47 15.18 20.12
C ALA A 542 -1.94 15.35 20.50
N LEU A 543 -2.26 15.76 21.74
CA LEU A 543 -3.62 16.14 22.12
C LEU A 543 -4.10 17.37 21.34
N ALA A 544 -3.28 18.42 21.24
CA ALA A 544 -3.62 19.62 20.48
C ALA A 544 -3.88 19.30 19.00
N TRP A 545 -3.03 18.49 18.37
CA TRP A 545 -3.27 18.01 17.00
C TRP A 545 -4.54 17.16 16.86
N ARG A 546 -4.87 16.32 17.85
CA ARG A 546 -6.11 15.51 17.86
C ARG A 546 -7.37 16.36 18.07
N MET A 547 -7.31 17.40 18.91
CA MET A 547 -8.42 18.35 19.05
C MET A 547 -8.61 19.14 17.77
N ARG A 548 -7.52 19.64 17.17
CA ARG A 548 -7.58 20.38 15.90
C ARG A 548 -8.07 19.52 14.73
N ALA A 549 -7.74 18.23 14.72
CA ALA A 549 -8.29 17.27 13.76
C ALA A 549 -9.81 17.10 13.94
N LYS A 550 -10.28 16.94 15.19
CA LYS A 550 -11.73 16.86 15.49
C LYS A 550 -12.48 18.13 15.11
N GLU A 551 -11.94 19.30 15.42
CA GLU A 551 -12.54 20.59 15.00
C GLU A 551 -12.74 20.64 13.48
N VAL A 552 -11.75 20.19 12.69
CA VAL A 552 -11.84 20.11 11.22
C VAL A 552 -12.77 18.98 10.74
N GLU A 553 -12.85 17.86 11.46
CA GLU A 553 -13.82 16.77 11.18
C GLU A 553 -15.27 17.19 11.46
N GLU A 554 -15.49 18.01 12.49
CA GLU A 554 -16.79 18.61 12.84
C GLU A 554 -17.17 19.72 11.83
N GLU A 555 -16.24 20.63 11.49
CA GLU A 555 -16.44 21.61 10.41
C GLU A 555 -16.77 20.93 9.07
N LEU A 556 -16.10 19.82 8.73
CA LEU A 556 -16.37 19.05 7.52
C LEU A 556 -17.73 18.35 7.54
N GLN A 557 -18.18 17.85 8.71
CA GLN A 557 -19.53 17.29 8.87
C GLN A 557 -20.60 18.38 8.72
N ASP A 558 -20.37 19.56 9.30
CA ASP A 558 -21.35 20.65 9.25
C ASP A 558 -21.43 21.29 7.86
N VAL A 559 -20.32 21.33 7.10
CA VAL A 559 -20.32 21.71 5.67
C VAL A 559 -21.04 20.67 4.81
N LYS A 560 -20.85 19.36 5.06
CA LYS A 560 -21.60 18.30 4.36
C LYS A 560 -23.10 18.40 4.62
N ARG A 561 -23.51 18.55 5.89
CA ARG A 561 -24.91 18.73 6.29
C ARG A 561 -25.54 19.92 5.58
N ARG A 562 -24.88 21.09 5.55
CA ARG A 562 -25.38 22.28 4.84
C ARG A 562 -25.44 22.09 3.31
N TRP A 563 -24.57 21.25 2.74
CA TRP A 563 -24.62 20.90 1.31
C TRP A 563 -25.75 19.92 0.99
N GLU A 564 -26.04 18.99 1.90
CA GLU A 564 -27.19 18.08 1.82
C GLU A 564 -28.51 18.85 1.99
N GLU A 565 -28.60 19.75 2.98
CA GLU A 565 -29.73 20.68 3.18
C GLU A 565 -29.99 21.52 1.91
N ALA A 566 -28.98 22.21 1.39
CA ALA A 566 -29.10 23.01 0.16
C ALA A 566 -29.42 22.17 -1.10
N ARG A 567 -29.02 20.90 -1.13
CA ARG A 567 -29.39 19.95 -2.19
C ARG A 567 -30.86 19.54 -2.07
N GLU A 568 -31.35 19.26 -0.86
CA GLU A 568 -32.77 18.95 -0.66
C GLU A 568 -33.66 20.14 -1.01
N GLU A 569 -33.27 21.37 -0.67
CA GLU A 569 -33.93 22.60 -1.12
C GLU A 569 -33.94 22.71 -2.66
N PHE A 570 -32.81 22.45 -3.33
CA PHE A 570 -32.75 22.46 -4.79
C PHE A 570 -33.67 21.41 -5.42
N GLU A 571 -33.60 20.16 -4.96
CA GLU A 571 -34.47 19.08 -5.45
C GLU A 571 -35.96 19.35 -5.16
N GLN A 572 -36.30 20.03 -4.06
CA GLN A 572 -37.67 20.50 -3.79
C GLN A 572 -38.09 21.58 -4.77
N SER A 573 -37.24 22.57 -5.04
CA SER A 573 -37.51 23.64 -6.01
C SER A 573 -37.70 23.10 -7.44
N GLU A 574 -36.95 22.06 -7.83
CA GLU A 574 -37.13 21.38 -9.12
C GLU A 574 -38.47 20.63 -9.17
N LYS A 575 -38.83 19.90 -8.10
CA LYS A 575 -40.14 19.21 -7.98
C LYS A 575 -41.30 20.19 -8.05
N ASP A 576 -41.19 21.39 -7.48
CA ASP A 576 -42.23 22.43 -7.53
C ASP A 576 -42.28 23.17 -8.87
N LEU A 577 -41.14 23.38 -9.55
CA LEU A 577 -41.11 23.85 -10.94
C LEU A 577 -41.75 22.83 -11.90
N VAL A 578 -41.56 21.53 -11.67
CA VAL A 578 -42.22 20.46 -12.43
C VAL A 578 -43.74 20.47 -12.19
N LYS A 579 -44.21 20.61 -10.94
CA LYS A 579 -45.66 20.78 -10.64
C LYS A 579 -46.25 22.01 -11.33
N ALA A 580 -45.61 23.17 -11.18
CA ALA A 580 -46.05 24.42 -11.82
C ALA A 580 -46.06 24.33 -13.35
N ARG A 581 -45.21 23.49 -13.94
CA ARG A 581 -45.26 23.14 -15.36
C ARG A 581 -46.45 22.24 -15.70
N THR A 582 -46.68 21.14 -14.96
CA THR A 582 -47.82 20.24 -15.24
C THR A 582 -49.16 20.93 -15.04
N ASP A 583 -49.30 21.79 -14.03
CA ASP A 583 -50.53 22.54 -13.75
C ASP A 583 -50.83 23.58 -14.85
N ARG A 584 -49.79 24.09 -15.51
CA ARG A 584 -49.89 24.97 -16.69
C ARG A 584 -50.21 24.19 -17.97
N GLU A 585 -49.85 22.91 -18.03
CA GLU A 585 -50.00 22.03 -19.20
C GLU A 585 -51.37 21.31 -19.21
N TYR A 586 -52.00 21.11 -18.04
CA TYR A 586 -53.33 20.48 -17.88
C TYR A 586 -54.27 21.19 -16.88
N PRO A 587 -54.92 22.32 -17.25
CA PRO A 587 -55.92 22.97 -16.41
C PRO A 587 -57.24 22.17 -16.31
N SER A 588 -57.81 22.08 -15.11
CA SER A 588 -59.05 21.32 -14.84
C SER A 588 -60.35 22.11 -15.13
N PRO A 589 -61.49 21.43 -15.39
CA PRO A 589 -62.68 22.09 -15.96
C PRO A 589 -63.68 22.66 -14.92
N ILE A 590 -63.71 24.00 -14.84
CA ILE A 590 -64.86 24.92 -14.63
C ILE A 590 -66.08 24.51 -13.76
N PRO A 591 -66.57 25.42 -12.90
CA PRO A 591 -67.82 26.10 -13.28
C PRO A 591 -67.81 27.64 -13.13
N ARG A 592 -68.72 28.33 -13.85
CA ARG A 592 -68.79 29.81 -13.94
C ARG A 592 -69.71 30.44 -12.88
N ARG A 593 -69.38 31.64 -12.35
CA ARG A 593 -70.31 32.80 -12.29
C ARG A 593 -69.70 34.14 -11.81
N VAL A 594 -70.19 35.23 -12.44
CA VAL A 594 -70.36 36.63 -11.96
C VAL A 594 -69.14 37.43 -11.46
N VAL A 595 -68.58 38.25 -12.37
CA VAL A 595 -68.45 39.73 -12.30
C VAL A 595 -68.32 40.42 -10.92
N VAL A 596 -67.21 41.15 -10.74
CA VAL A 596 -67.17 42.62 -10.52
C VAL A 596 -65.82 43.13 -11.04
N ALA A 597 -65.76 44.36 -11.55
CA ALA A 597 -64.53 45.00 -12.02
C ALA A 597 -64.18 46.21 -11.16
N HIS A 598 -62.90 46.33 -10.77
CA HIS A 598 -62.25 47.60 -10.47
C HIS A 598 -60.78 47.53 -10.89
N ALA A 599 -60.27 48.63 -11.44
CA ALA A 599 -58.89 48.75 -11.88
C ALA A 599 -57.99 49.23 -10.73
N PHE A 600 -56.73 48.79 -10.73
CA PHE A 600 -55.64 49.38 -9.94
C PHE A 600 -54.41 49.59 -10.83
N SER A 601 -53.67 50.67 -10.56
CA SER A 601 -52.49 51.11 -11.31
C SER A 601 -51.25 51.14 -10.42
N ASN A 602 -50.08 50.84 -11.00
CA ASN A 602 -48.75 50.84 -10.35
C ASN A 602 -48.60 49.78 -9.22
N ALA A 603 -47.42 49.20 -8.96
CA ALA A 603 -46.06 49.57 -9.39
C ALA A 603 -45.20 48.32 -9.73
N ASN A 604 -44.01 48.55 -10.27
CA ASN A 604 -43.08 47.53 -10.78
C ASN A 604 -41.85 47.36 -9.86
N PRO A 605 -41.48 46.13 -9.46
CA PRO A 605 -40.07 45.79 -9.23
C PRO A 605 -39.70 44.33 -9.66
N PRO A 606 -38.40 43.94 -9.68
CA PRO A 606 -37.35 44.52 -10.50
C PRO A 606 -36.55 43.45 -11.29
N PHE A 607 -35.87 43.84 -12.36
CA PHE A 607 -34.88 42.99 -13.05
C PHE A 607 -33.46 43.19 -12.46
N PRO A 608 -32.64 42.12 -12.37
CA PRO A 608 -31.20 42.26 -12.12
C PRO A 608 -30.47 42.60 -13.43
N SER A 609 -29.88 43.79 -13.52
CA SER A 609 -29.04 44.20 -14.65
C SER A 609 -27.56 44.07 -14.31
N SER A 610 -26.87 43.11 -14.93
CA SER A 610 -25.42 43.12 -15.02
C SER A 610 -24.96 44.13 -16.09
N SER A 611 -24.03 45.01 -15.73
CA SER A 611 -23.33 45.87 -16.69
C SER A 611 -21.85 45.97 -16.32
N SER A 612 -21.01 45.58 -17.27
CA SER A 612 -19.57 45.83 -17.24
C SER A 612 -19.28 47.28 -17.63
N SER A 613 -18.26 47.89 -17.01
CA SER A 613 -17.53 48.99 -17.62
C SER A 613 -16.05 48.87 -17.27
N SER A 614 -15.20 49.23 -18.22
CA SER A 614 -13.74 49.10 -18.15
C SER A 614 -13.06 50.46 -17.99
N SER A 615 -11.89 50.46 -17.35
CA SER A 615 -10.62 50.96 -17.92
C SER A 615 -9.65 51.49 -16.86
N SER A 616 -8.40 51.67 -17.30
CA SER A 616 -7.47 52.70 -16.80
C SER A 616 -6.95 52.58 -15.36
N PHE A 617 -5.88 51.79 -15.17
CA PHE A 617 -4.77 52.25 -14.33
C PHE A 617 -3.42 51.74 -14.84
N SER A 618 -2.38 52.60 -14.77
CA SER A 618 -1.01 52.26 -15.16
C SER A 618 0.00 52.89 -14.19
N SER A 619 1.15 52.25 -14.04
CA SER A 619 2.32 52.63 -13.24
C SER A 619 2.11 52.83 -11.72
N ALA A 620 2.64 51.88 -10.94
CA ALA A 620 3.60 52.16 -9.85
C ALA A 620 4.27 50.84 -9.42
N LEU A 621 5.60 50.73 -9.57
CA LEU A 621 6.38 49.56 -9.18
C LEU A 621 6.91 49.67 -7.74
N PRO A 622 6.80 48.61 -6.92
CA PRO A 622 7.77 48.29 -5.89
C PRO A 622 8.71 47.17 -6.37
N ALA A 623 10.02 47.31 -6.13
CA ALA A 623 11.00 46.33 -6.58
C ALA A 623 10.91 45.00 -5.81
N MET A 624 10.92 43.87 -6.54
CA MET A 624 11.04 42.53 -5.98
C MET A 624 12.51 42.09 -5.86
N PRO A 625 12.88 41.29 -4.84
CA PRO A 625 14.22 40.70 -4.74
C PRO A 625 14.50 39.66 -5.85
N PRO A 626 15.78 39.33 -6.14
CA PRO A 626 16.15 38.61 -7.35
C PRO A 626 15.60 37.18 -7.45
N VAL A 627 14.97 36.89 -8.59
CA VAL A 627 14.28 35.63 -8.92
C VAL A 627 15.23 34.42 -9.10
N SER A 628 16.55 34.66 -9.14
CA SER A 628 17.57 33.64 -9.39
C SER A 628 17.60 32.51 -8.35
N LEU A 629 17.18 32.76 -7.11
CA LEU A 629 17.11 31.73 -6.06
C LEU A 629 15.99 30.71 -6.30
N VAL A 630 14.78 31.18 -6.61
CA VAL A 630 13.60 30.31 -6.83
C VAL A 630 13.78 29.43 -8.08
N GLY A 631 14.47 29.94 -9.11
CA GLY A 631 14.91 29.13 -10.25
C GLY A 631 15.88 28.03 -9.83
N ARG A 632 16.88 28.37 -9.01
CA ARG A 632 17.89 27.43 -8.49
C ARG A 632 17.24 26.33 -7.64
N ASP A 633 16.35 26.67 -6.73
CA ASP A 633 15.65 25.70 -5.87
C ASP A 633 14.74 24.78 -6.67
N ARG A 634 14.00 25.30 -7.66
CA ARG A 634 13.22 24.46 -8.60
C ARG A 634 14.12 23.50 -9.39
N THR A 635 15.27 23.95 -9.90
CA THR A 635 16.22 23.06 -10.58
C THR A 635 16.89 22.06 -9.63
N SER A 636 17.09 22.41 -8.36
CA SER A 636 17.61 21.52 -7.32
C SER A 636 16.61 20.40 -7.00
N ILE A 637 15.34 20.75 -6.79
CA ILE A 637 14.24 19.78 -6.57
C ILE A 637 14.08 18.85 -7.79
N LEU A 638 14.11 19.39 -9.01
CA LEU A 638 14.06 18.57 -10.24
C LEU A 638 15.29 17.67 -10.39
N THR A 639 16.49 18.12 -10.00
CA THR A 639 17.70 17.31 -10.04
C THR A 639 17.68 16.21 -8.98
N SER A 640 17.14 16.50 -7.79
CA SER A 640 16.93 15.51 -6.72
C SER A 640 15.90 14.44 -7.13
N LEU A 641 14.75 14.85 -7.70
CA LEU A 641 13.78 13.92 -8.28
C LEU A 641 14.41 13.07 -9.40
N ARG A 642 15.19 13.69 -10.30
CA ARG A 642 15.89 12.99 -11.38
C ARG A 642 16.86 11.94 -10.84
N ALA A 643 17.57 12.22 -9.74
CA ALA A 643 18.46 11.27 -9.07
C ALA A 643 17.71 10.11 -8.39
N SER A 644 16.56 10.38 -7.75
CA SER A 644 15.70 9.34 -7.17
C SER A 644 15.12 8.44 -8.26
N VAL A 645 14.54 9.04 -9.31
CA VAL A 645 13.94 8.31 -10.44
C VAL A 645 15.00 7.54 -11.24
N SER A 646 16.24 8.04 -11.39
CA SER A 646 17.31 7.25 -11.98
C SER A 646 17.71 6.06 -11.10
N ALA A 647 17.82 6.24 -9.78
CA ALA A 647 18.13 5.14 -8.86
C ALA A 647 17.02 4.07 -8.84
N GLU A 648 15.75 4.46 -8.95
CA GLU A 648 14.63 3.54 -9.12
C GLU A 648 14.68 2.82 -10.48
N VAL A 649 14.98 3.52 -11.58
CA VAL A 649 15.16 2.90 -12.91
C VAL A 649 16.33 1.91 -12.92
N ASP A 650 17.45 2.26 -12.30
CA ASP A 650 18.63 1.39 -12.20
C ASP A 650 18.32 0.15 -11.34
N SER A 651 17.65 0.31 -10.20
CA SER A 651 17.17 -0.78 -9.33
C SER A 651 16.21 -1.72 -10.06
N LEU A 652 15.21 -1.18 -10.75
CA LEU A 652 14.27 -1.96 -11.57
C LEU A 652 14.98 -2.65 -12.76
N SER A 653 16.04 -2.05 -13.31
CA SER A 653 16.85 -2.68 -14.36
C SER A 653 17.66 -3.87 -13.83
N ALA A 654 18.17 -3.78 -12.59
CA ALA A 654 18.87 -4.87 -11.91
C ALA A 654 17.92 -6.04 -11.57
N GLN A 655 16.70 -5.73 -11.11
CA GLN A 655 15.65 -6.74 -10.88
C GLN A 655 15.23 -7.44 -12.20
N LEU A 656 15.11 -6.70 -13.30
CA LEU A 656 14.83 -7.26 -14.62
C LEU A 656 16.02 -8.10 -15.14
N ALA A 657 17.26 -7.70 -14.84
CA ALA A 657 18.45 -8.49 -15.17
C ALA A 657 18.51 -9.81 -14.37
N SER A 658 18.23 -9.78 -13.07
CA SER A 658 18.15 -10.99 -12.22
C SER A 658 17.06 -11.93 -12.73
N THR A 659 15.81 -11.48 -12.75
CA THR A 659 14.66 -12.33 -13.18
C THR A 659 14.83 -12.90 -14.59
N LYS A 660 15.53 -12.19 -15.49
CA LYS A 660 15.90 -12.70 -16.82
C LYS A 660 17.00 -13.77 -16.77
N ALA A 661 17.95 -13.67 -15.85
CA ALA A 661 18.96 -14.71 -15.59
C ALA A 661 18.31 -15.95 -14.93
N ASP A 662 17.41 -15.74 -13.97
CA ASP A 662 16.66 -16.81 -13.29
C ASP A 662 15.79 -17.60 -14.29
N LEU A 663 15.09 -16.90 -15.20
CA LEU A 663 14.31 -17.50 -16.29
C LEU A 663 15.21 -18.18 -17.35
N ALA A 664 16.45 -17.71 -17.55
CA ALA A 664 17.43 -18.40 -18.39
C ALA A 664 17.94 -19.69 -17.72
N HIS A 665 18.20 -19.66 -16.40
CA HIS A 665 18.62 -20.82 -15.63
C HIS A 665 17.53 -21.90 -15.57
N SER A 666 16.28 -21.52 -15.31
CA SER A 666 15.11 -22.42 -15.42
C SER A 666 15.03 -23.09 -16.80
N ARG A 667 15.17 -22.32 -17.89
CA ARG A 667 15.19 -22.88 -19.25
C ARG A 667 16.35 -23.85 -19.49
N GLU A 668 17.53 -23.55 -18.97
CA GLU A 668 18.70 -24.44 -19.08
C GLU A 668 18.52 -25.72 -18.25
N ALA A 669 17.85 -25.65 -17.09
CA ALA A 669 17.46 -26.81 -16.31
C ALA A 669 16.41 -27.67 -17.02
N HIS A 670 15.37 -27.06 -17.60
CA HIS A 670 14.38 -27.78 -18.42
C HIS A 670 15.01 -28.41 -19.68
N ALA A 671 15.98 -27.75 -20.32
CA ALA A 671 16.74 -28.33 -21.42
C ALA A 671 17.52 -29.58 -20.97
N LYS A 672 18.29 -29.48 -19.88
CA LYS A 672 19.03 -30.62 -19.31
C LYS A 672 18.12 -31.77 -18.86
N LEU A 673 16.92 -31.48 -18.37
CA LEU A 673 15.90 -32.49 -18.05
C LEU A 673 15.36 -33.15 -19.32
N SER A 674 15.04 -32.38 -20.37
CA SER A 674 14.67 -32.91 -21.68
C SER A 674 15.77 -33.80 -22.27
N ASP A 675 17.02 -33.34 -22.28
CA ASP A 675 18.17 -34.09 -22.80
C ASP A 675 18.40 -35.39 -22.02
N ARG A 676 18.21 -35.37 -20.69
CA ARG A 676 18.26 -36.57 -19.85
C ARG A 676 17.11 -37.54 -20.11
N VAL A 677 15.89 -37.05 -20.36
CA VAL A 677 14.74 -37.89 -20.76
C VAL A 677 14.96 -38.48 -22.16
N GLN A 678 15.48 -37.70 -23.10
CA GLN A 678 15.85 -38.18 -24.44
C GLN A 678 16.98 -39.21 -24.37
N GLY A 679 17.98 -39.01 -23.51
CA GLY A 679 19.04 -39.99 -23.22
C GLY A 679 18.47 -41.31 -22.71
N LEU A 680 17.64 -41.28 -21.65
CA LEU A 680 16.99 -42.48 -21.10
C LEU A 680 16.07 -43.18 -22.11
N LEU A 681 15.41 -42.43 -23.01
CA LEU A 681 14.64 -43.00 -24.12
C LEU A 681 15.55 -43.68 -25.16
N MET A 682 16.69 -43.08 -25.51
CA MET A 682 17.67 -43.68 -26.42
C MET A 682 18.33 -44.92 -25.81
N ASP A 683 18.69 -44.90 -24.52
CA ASP A 683 19.22 -46.05 -23.80
C ASP A 683 18.18 -47.18 -23.74
N LYS A 684 16.90 -46.87 -23.51
CA LYS A 684 15.82 -47.85 -23.53
C LYS A 684 15.57 -48.42 -24.94
N ILE A 685 15.74 -47.61 -26.00
CA ILE A 685 15.73 -48.09 -27.39
C ILE A 685 16.93 -49.01 -27.67
N ALA A 686 18.13 -48.66 -27.19
CA ALA A 686 19.33 -49.48 -27.34
C ALA A 686 19.23 -50.83 -26.58
N LEU A 687 18.63 -50.83 -25.39
CA LEU A 687 18.32 -52.06 -24.65
C LEU A 687 17.28 -52.93 -25.37
N LEU A 688 16.29 -52.33 -26.03
CA LEU A 688 15.32 -53.06 -26.87
C LEU A 688 15.97 -53.62 -28.15
N ASP A 689 16.94 -52.94 -28.76
CA ASP A 689 17.72 -53.47 -29.89
C ASP A 689 18.70 -54.57 -29.45
N ALA A 690 19.25 -54.50 -28.24
CA ALA A 690 20.09 -55.55 -27.64
C ALA A 690 19.28 -56.79 -27.21
N GLY A 691 17.99 -56.62 -26.90
CA GLY A 691 17.03 -57.69 -26.62
C GLY A 691 16.67 -58.51 -27.87
N GLY A 692 17.61 -59.33 -28.34
CA GLY A 692 17.52 -60.08 -29.60
C GLY A 692 16.43 -61.16 -29.66
N GLY A 693 15.16 -60.76 -29.79
CA GLY A 693 14.03 -61.69 -29.92
C GLY A 693 12.76 -61.06 -30.52
N GLY A 694 12.49 -61.33 -31.80
CA GLY A 694 11.17 -61.21 -32.46
C GLY A 694 10.56 -59.81 -32.68
N GLY A 695 10.78 -58.85 -31.79
CA GLY A 695 9.93 -57.65 -31.63
C GLY A 695 10.05 -56.51 -32.65
N LYS A 696 10.63 -56.70 -33.84
CA LYS A 696 10.95 -55.59 -34.77
C LYS A 696 9.77 -54.69 -35.13
N GLY A 697 8.55 -55.24 -35.29
CA GLY A 697 7.34 -54.45 -35.55
C GLY A 697 6.97 -53.54 -34.38
N GLN A 698 6.90 -54.09 -33.15
CA GLN A 698 6.64 -53.30 -31.94
C GLN A 698 7.74 -52.27 -31.66
N ALA A 699 9.01 -52.58 -32.00
CA ALA A 699 10.10 -51.62 -31.89
C ALA A 699 9.93 -50.43 -32.84
N GLU A 700 9.50 -50.64 -34.10
CA GLU A 700 9.17 -49.53 -35.01
C GLU A 700 7.90 -48.77 -34.60
N GLU A 701 6.85 -49.45 -34.13
CA GLU A 701 5.64 -48.78 -33.62
C GLU A 701 5.94 -47.95 -32.37
N MET A 702 6.74 -48.46 -31.43
CA MET A 702 7.14 -47.73 -30.24
C MET A 702 8.08 -46.56 -30.59
N ARG A 703 8.99 -46.71 -31.56
CA ARG A 703 9.75 -45.58 -32.13
C ARG A 703 8.83 -44.54 -32.78
N LYS A 704 7.78 -44.95 -33.50
CA LYS A 704 6.75 -44.04 -34.05
C LYS A 704 5.97 -43.32 -32.96
N ALA A 705 5.59 -44.01 -31.88
CA ALA A 705 4.89 -43.43 -30.75
C ALA A 705 5.77 -42.43 -29.97
N ILE A 706 7.03 -42.77 -29.73
CA ILE A 706 8.01 -41.86 -29.10
C ILE A 706 8.32 -40.66 -30.02
N LEU A 707 8.43 -40.86 -31.34
CA LEU A 707 8.60 -39.78 -32.30
C LEU A 707 7.34 -38.90 -32.42
N ALA A 708 6.15 -39.47 -32.24
CA ALA A 708 4.91 -38.70 -32.14
C ALA A 708 4.89 -37.87 -30.85
N PHE A 709 5.19 -38.48 -29.69
CA PHE A 709 5.23 -37.82 -28.39
C PHE A 709 6.26 -36.67 -28.32
N THR A 710 7.43 -36.85 -28.94
CA THR A 710 8.50 -35.82 -28.98
C THR A 710 8.28 -34.74 -30.05
N LYS A 711 7.40 -34.96 -31.03
CA LYS A 711 7.16 -34.04 -32.16
C LYS A 711 5.75 -33.44 -32.19
N GLY A 712 4.84 -33.94 -31.37
CA GLY A 712 3.53 -33.40 -31.07
C GLY A 712 3.22 -33.65 -29.60
N GLY A 713 3.29 -32.59 -28.78
CA GLY A 713 3.07 -32.69 -27.34
C GLY A 713 1.69 -33.26 -27.03
N SER A 714 1.65 -34.37 -26.29
CA SER A 714 0.40 -35.04 -25.92
C SER A 714 -0.36 -34.25 -24.87
N ALA A 715 -1.69 -34.18 -25.00
CA ALA A 715 -2.56 -33.38 -24.12
C ALA A 715 -2.89 -34.06 -22.78
N GLY A 716 -1.94 -34.82 -22.20
CA GLY A 716 -2.10 -35.56 -20.95
C GLY A 716 -1.86 -34.72 -19.70
N ASP A 717 -0.61 -34.30 -19.48
CA ASP A 717 -0.14 -33.76 -18.20
C ASP A 717 -0.40 -32.25 -18.05
N LYS A 718 -1.68 -31.87 -17.89
CA LYS A 718 -2.08 -30.46 -17.77
C LYS A 718 -1.91 -29.84 -16.39
N GLU A 719 -1.73 -30.62 -15.33
CA GLU A 719 -1.62 -30.10 -13.96
C GLU A 719 -0.17 -29.70 -13.67
N GLY A 720 0.78 -30.65 -13.65
CA GLY A 720 2.19 -30.35 -13.39
C GLY A 720 2.90 -29.45 -14.42
N HIS A 721 2.41 -29.38 -15.67
CA HIS A 721 2.87 -28.37 -16.64
C HIS A 721 2.01 -27.10 -16.62
N GLY A 722 0.77 -27.18 -16.11
CA GLY A 722 -0.12 -26.03 -15.90
C GLY A 722 0.51 -25.04 -14.91
N ASP A 723 0.91 -25.52 -13.73
CA ASP A 723 1.54 -24.69 -12.69
C ASP A 723 2.83 -24.01 -13.19
N ALA A 724 3.73 -24.77 -13.83
CA ALA A 724 4.98 -24.23 -14.36
C ALA A 724 4.75 -23.24 -15.53
N GLU A 725 3.74 -23.49 -16.38
CA GLU A 725 3.32 -22.51 -17.36
C GLU A 725 2.63 -21.29 -16.75
N GLU A 726 1.97 -21.42 -15.60
CA GLU A 726 1.26 -20.36 -14.90
C GLU A 726 2.18 -19.46 -14.11
N GLU A 727 3.19 -20.01 -13.42
CA GLU A 727 4.33 -19.24 -12.93
C GLU A 727 5.01 -18.52 -14.10
N ALA A 728 5.29 -19.21 -15.21
CA ALA A 728 5.92 -18.58 -16.36
C ALA A 728 5.00 -17.53 -17.04
N ARG A 729 3.65 -17.70 -17.06
CA ARG A 729 2.67 -16.71 -17.55
C ARG A 729 2.61 -15.52 -16.59
N SER A 730 2.62 -15.74 -15.28
CA SER A 730 2.68 -14.72 -14.23
C SER A 730 3.96 -13.90 -14.32
N LEU A 731 5.14 -14.55 -14.40
CA LEU A 731 6.43 -13.89 -14.59
C LEU A 731 6.50 -13.13 -15.92
N ARG A 732 5.93 -13.65 -17.01
CA ARG A 732 5.81 -12.92 -18.28
C ARG A 732 4.91 -11.67 -18.15
N SER A 733 3.80 -11.77 -17.42
CA SER A 733 2.91 -10.64 -17.12
C SER A 733 3.62 -9.57 -16.26
N GLN A 734 4.30 -9.99 -15.19
CA GLN A 734 5.10 -9.13 -14.33
C GLN A 734 6.23 -8.42 -15.12
N LEU A 735 6.93 -9.14 -16.00
CA LEU A 735 7.95 -8.55 -16.88
C LEU A 735 7.36 -7.49 -17.82
N GLU A 736 6.18 -7.70 -18.39
CA GLU A 736 5.55 -6.70 -19.27
C GLU A 736 4.99 -5.50 -18.47
N ILE A 737 4.47 -5.70 -17.26
CA ILE A 737 4.10 -4.61 -16.33
C ILE A 737 5.33 -3.77 -15.94
N LEU A 738 6.46 -4.42 -15.64
CA LEU A 738 7.73 -3.74 -15.35
C LEU A 738 8.29 -3.02 -16.58
N ARG A 739 8.11 -3.59 -17.78
CA ARG A 739 8.49 -2.98 -19.07
C ARG A 739 7.64 -1.76 -19.40
N GLU A 740 6.32 -1.82 -19.18
CA GLU A 740 5.43 -0.66 -19.28
C GLU A 740 5.82 0.43 -18.29
N ARG A 741 6.08 0.07 -17.02
CA ARG A 741 6.54 1.02 -15.99
C ARG A 741 7.86 1.68 -16.38
N MET A 742 8.83 0.92 -16.89
CA MET A 742 10.08 1.45 -17.44
C MET A 742 9.82 2.34 -18.67
N GLY A 743 8.88 1.99 -19.56
CA GLY A 743 8.48 2.79 -20.71
C GLY A 743 7.90 4.14 -20.29
N LYS A 744 6.97 4.13 -19.34
CA LYS A 744 6.33 5.32 -18.74
C LYS A 744 7.36 6.18 -17.99
N ALA A 745 8.27 5.58 -17.24
CA ALA A 745 9.38 6.29 -16.60
C ALA A 745 10.34 6.93 -17.62
N LYS A 746 10.69 6.24 -18.71
CA LYS A 746 11.53 6.78 -19.80
C LYS A 746 10.83 7.90 -20.58
N GLN A 747 9.51 7.81 -20.78
CA GLN A 747 8.69 8.89 -21.34
C GLN A 747 8.69 10.11 -20.40
N PHE A 748 8.48 9.90 -19.10
CA PHE A 748 8.51 10.97 -18.10
C PHE A 748 9.89 11.65 -18.00
N ILE A 749 10.99 10.88 -18.00
CA ILE A 749 12.36 11.44 -18.07
C ILE A 749 12.53 12.25 -19.35
N LYS A 750 12.09 11.76 -20.51
CA LYS A 750 12.19 12.49 -21.79
C LYS A 750 11.36 13.79 -21.79
N GLU A 751 10.21 13.80 -21.12
CA GLU A 751 9.35 14.98 -21.00
C GLU A 751 9.91 15.98 -19.96
N GLN A 752 10.53 15.50 -18.87
CA GLN A 752 11.29 16.35 -17.95
C GLN A 752 12.56 16.92 -18.59
N ASP A 753 13.34 16.12 -19.33
CA ASP A 753 14.52 16.60 -20.07
C ASP A 753 14.10 17.60 -21.16
N ARG A 754 12.94 17.44 -21.81
CA ARG A 754 12.34 18.47 -22.69
C ARG A 754 12.03 19.75 -21.92
N LEU A 755 11.32 19.69 -20.79
CA LEU A 755 10.98 20.86 -19.98
C LEU A 755 12.23 21.56 -19.41
N LEU A 756 13.29 20.80 -19.09
CA LEU A 756 14.60 21.33 -18.71
C LEU A 756 15.34 21.95 -19.90
N GLN A 757 15.18 21.41 -21.12
CA GLN A 757 15.73 22.01 -22.34
C GLN A 757 15.00 23.30 -22.69
N GLU A 758 13.67 23.35 -22.57
CA GLU A 758 12.88 24.57 -22.74
C GLU A 758 13.23 25.62 -21.67
N ALA A 759 13.38 25.23 -20.41
CA ALA A 759 13.84 26.12 -19.34
C ALA A 759 15.29 26.60 -19.54
N ARG A 760 16.17 25.77 -20.12
CA ARG A 760 17.53 26.17 -20.50
C ARG A 760 17.52 27.13 -21.68
N SER A 761 16.75 26.88 -22.74
CA SER A 761 16.66 27.80 -23.88
C SER A 761 16.04 29.13 -23.47
N VAL A 762 15.02 29.14 -22.60
CA VAL A 762 14.46 30.37 -22.03
C VAL A 762 15.53 31.14 -21.25
N LYS A 763 16.38 30.44 -20.48
CA LYS A 763 17.49 31.06 -19.74
C LYS A 763 18.61 31.56 -20.67
N GLU A 764 18.96 30.82 -21.71
CA GLU A 764 19.93 31.24 -22.72
C GLU A 764 19.41 32.47 -23.49
N THR A 765 18.10 32.58 -23.75
CA THR A 765 17.48 33.81 -24.29
C THR A 765 17.36 34.96 -23.29
N SER A 766 17.57 34.75 -21.98
CA SER A 766 17.49 35.82 -20.97
C SER A 766 18.84 36.33 -20.47
N ASP A 767 19.87 35.47 -20.39
CA ASP A 767 21.16 35.83 -19.79
C ASP A 767 22.23 36.26 -20.83
N ALA A 768 22.15 35.75 -22.07
CA ALA A 768 23.30 35.68 -22.98
C ALA A 768 23.74 36.97 -23.71
N THR A 769 23.12 38.13 -23.47
CA THR A 769 23.48 39.39 -24.17
C THR A 769 23.61 40.63 -23.27
N ALA A 770 23.55 40.49 -21.94
CA ALA A 770 23.69 41.63 -21.02
C ALA A 770 24.21 41.28 -19.62
N SER A 771 23.85 40.10 -19.08
CA SER A 771 24.12 39.74 -17.68
C SER A 771 25.58 39.30 -17.48
N ASP A 772 26.03 38.34 -18.30
CA ASP A 772 27.35 37.71 -18.14
C ASP A 772 28.53 38.67 -18.41
N ASP A 773 28.40 39.64 -19.32
CA ASP A 773 29.46 40.62 -19.58
C ASP A 773 29.64 41.61 -18.41
N LEU A 774 28.53 42.07 -17.80
CA LEU A 774 28.57 42.96 -16.63
C LEU A 774 29.15 42.24 -15.42
N ALA A 775 28.63 41.05 -15.10
CA ALA A 775 29.12 40.21 -14.01
C ALA A 775 30.59 39.79 -14.23
N SER A 776 30.99 39.48 -15.47
CA SER A 776 32.39 39.23 -15.81
C SER A 776 33.26 40.49 -15.72
N SER A 777 32.73 41.69 -15.94
CA SER A 777 33.46 42.94 -15.70
C SER A 777 33.70 43.17 -14.20
N GLU A 778 32.69 42.90 -13.37
CA GLU A 778 32.74 43.12 -11.92
C GLU A 778 33.64 42.09 -11.25
N LEU A 779 33.50 40.79 -11.59
CA LEU A 779 34.41 39.75 -11.12
C LEU A 779 35.85 39.96 -11.58
N ARG A 780 36.09 40.56 -12.76
CA ARG A 780 37.46 40.96 -13.19
C ARG A 780 38.00 42.09 -12.30
N LYS A 781 37.21 43.14 -12.04
CA LYS A 781 37.59 44.26 -11.15
C LYS A 781 37.85 43.78 -9.72
N GLU A 782 37.03 42.89 -9.17
CA GLU A 782 37.26 42.27 -7.86
C GLU A 782 38.52 41.42 -7.84
N ASN A 783 38.79 40.63 -8.90
CA ASN A 783 40.03 39.85 -9.00
C ASN A 783 41.27 40.73 -9.19
N GLU A 784 41.15 41.93 -9.77
CA GLU A 784 42.24 42.91 -9.86
C GLU A 784 42.46 43.63 -8.52
N ALA A 785 41.39 44.03 -7.83
CA ALA A 785 41.48 44.55 -6.46
C ALA A 785 42.12 43.54 -5.50
N LEU A 786 41.68 42.26 -5.52
CA LEU A 786 42.25 41.19 -4.70
C LEU A 786 43.71 40.85 -5.06
N LYS A 787 44.15 41.08 -6.31
CA LYS A 787 45.58 40.98 -6.68
C LYS A 787 46.37 42.15 -6.10
N LEU A 788 45.87 43.38 -6.25
CA LEU A 788 46.52 44.57 -5.69
C LEU A 788 46.60 44.49 -4.15
N GLU A 789 45.57 43.99 -3.48
CA GLU A 789 45.61 43.68 -2.04
C GLU A 789 46.66 42.61 -1.73
N GLN A 790 46.73 41.51 -2.50
CA GLN A 790 47.77 40.49 -2.32
C GLN A 790 49.18 41.04 -2.56
N GLU A 791 49.37 41.94 -3.51
CA GLU A 791 50.66 42.61 -3.77
C GLU A 791 51.01 43.61 -2.67
N TYR A 792 50.05 44.40 -2.16
CA TYR A 792 50.25 45.26 -0.98
C TYR A 792 50.55 44.44 0.29
N ILE A 793 49.86 43.31 0.49
CA ILE A 793 50.13 42.39 1.60
C ILE A 793 51.53 41.78 1.44
N LEU A 794 51.92 41.32 0.26
CA LEU A 794 53.27 40.80 -0.02
C LEU A 794 54.35 41.87 0.18
N ALA A 795 54.12 43.11 -0.25
CA ALA A 795 55.03 44.23 -0.03
C ALA A 795 55.14 44.60 1.46
N ALA A 796 54.04 44.61 2.20
CA ALA A 796 54.02 44.82 3.64
C ALA A 796 54.73 43.69 4.40
N TRP A 797 54.53 42.42 4.00
CA TRP A 797 55.26 41.27 4.52
C TRP A 797 56.75 41.32 4.17
N TYR A 798 57.13 41.83 2.98
CA TYR A 798 58.53 41.98 2.58
C TYR A 798 59.21 43.11 3.35
N GLN A 799 58.54 44.24 3.58
CA GLN A 799 59.02 45.29 4.48
C GLN A 799 59.09 44.83 5.95
N LEU A 800 58.13 44.02 6.41
CA LEU A 800 58.17 43.41 7.74
C LEU A 800 59.33 42.41 7.86
N ALA A 801 59.59 41.61 6.83
CA ALA A 801 60.74 40.70 6.77
C ALA A 801 62.08 41.44 6.70
N MET A 802 62.17 42.55 5.95
CA MET A 802 63.34 43.45 6.00
C MET A 802 63.49 44.07 7.40
N ARG A 803 62.41 44.53 8.04
CA ARG A 803 62.45 45.02 9.42
C ARG A 803 62.95 43.94 10.37
N MET A 804 62.40 42.73 10.35
CA MET A 804 62.86 41.62 11.19
C MET A 804 64.30 41.16 10.87
N SER A 805 64.75 41.28 9.62
CA SER A 805 66.15 41.05 9.27
C SER A 805 67.07 42.15 9.82
N SER A 806 66.62 43.41 9.79
CA SER A 806 67.36 44.55 10.34
C SER A 806 67.42 44.53 11.88
N THR A 807 66.34 44.16 12.58
CA THR A 807 66.36 43.98 14.03
C THR A 807 67.08 42.71 14.46
N GLY A 808 67.00 41.62 13.68
CA GLY A 808 67.82 40.42 13.88
C GLY A 808 69.32 40.71 13.74
N ALA A 809 69.72 41.45 12.70
CA ALA A 809 71.09 41.91 12.52
C ALA A 809 71.55 42.88 13.62
N SER A 810 70.65 43.71 14.16
CA SER A 810 70.95 44.63 15.26
C SER A 810 70.96 43.97 16.65
N ALA A 811 70.45 42.74 16.81
CA ALA A 811 70.35 42.04 18.09
C ALA A 811 71.37 40.89 18.26
N GLY A 812 71.86 40.30 17.17
CA GLY A 812 72.79 39.15 17.19
C GLY A 812 74.24 39.47 17.57
N GLY A 813 74.47 40.39 18.51
CA GLY A 813 75.70 41.19 18.56
C GLY A 813 76.52 41.27 19.85
N ARG A 814 76.27 40.47 20.91
CA ARG A 814 77.18 40.37 22.10
C ARG A 814 76.87 39.23 23.09
N GLY A 815 77.78 38.25 23.19
CA GLY A 815 77.89 37.29 24.30
C GLY A 815 76.84 36.15 24.36
N ALA A 816 77.11 34.99 24.97
CA ALA A 816 78.36 34.49 25.53
C ALA A 816 78.43 32.95 25.51
N THR A 817 79.57 32.41 25.96
CA THR A 817 80.01 31.01 25.82
C THR A 817 79.31 29.97 26.70
N ALA A 818 79.18 28.76 26.15
CA ALA A 818 79.30 27.43 26.80
C ALA A 818 78.36 27.02 27.96
N ALA A 819 77.63 25.90 27.75
CA ALA A 819 77.65 24.73 28.66
C ALA A 819 76.95 23.49 28.04
N THR A 820 77.37 22.32 28.52
CA THR A 820 76.91 20.94 28.27
C THR A 820 75.41 20.64 28.39
N GLY A 821 74.91 19.65 27.64
CA GLY A 821 73.75 18.83 28.02
C GLY A 821 72.65 18.68 26.95
N PRO A 822 72.20 17.45 26.60
CA PRO A 822 71.16 17.23 25.59
C PRO A 822 69.76 16.92 26.18
N GLN A 823 68.69 17.27 25.45
CA GLN A 823 67.59 16.36 25.05
C GLN A 823 66.36 17.12 24.50
N GLY A 824 65.79 16.65 23.37
CA GLY A 824 64.37 16.80 23.00
C GLY A 824 63.83 18.18 22.61
N GLY A 825 63.49 18.37 21.33
CA GLY A 825 62.68 19.52 20.89
C GLY A 825 62.68 19.76 19.39
N ALA A 826 61.66 19.26 18.66
CA ALA A 826 61.54 19.44 17.22
C ALA A 826 61.02 20.84 16.85
N GLY A 827 61.92 21.82 16.75
CA GLY A 827 61.59 23.21 16.44
C GLY A 827 61.08 23.43 15.01
N ALA A 828 59.81 23.84 14.90
CA ALA A 828 59.21 24.62 13.81
C ALA A 828 59.74 24.42 12.37
N ARG A 829 59.23 23.41 11.64
CA ARG A 829 59.31 23.40 10.17
C ARG A 829 58.35 24.46 9.61
N SER A 830 58.87 25.43 8.86
CA SER A 830 58.09 26.58 8.37
C SER A 830 56.86 26.17 7.54
N TRP A 831 55.71 26.77 7.89
CA TRP A 831 54.39 26.56 7.27
C TRP A 831 54.37 26.84 5.75
N LEU A 832 55.12 27.84 5.28
CA LEU A 832 55.28 28.12 3.83
C LEU A 832 55.86 26.90 3.08
N GLY A 833 56.81 26.19 3.70
CA GLY A 833 57.45 24.99 3.14
C GLY A 833 56.51 23.78 3.06
N GLN A 834 55.29 23.89 3.58
CA GLN A 834 54.22 22.90 3.49
C GLN A 834 53.15 23.35 2.47
N GLN A 835 52.83 24.65 2.42
CA GLN A 835 51.86 25.23 1.48
C GLN A 835 52.36 25.28 0.02
N GLN A 836 53.66 25.49 -0.22
CA GLN A 836 54.23 25.40 -1.58
C GLN A 836 54.15 23.97 -2.14
N ARG A 837 54.34 22.94 -1.29
CA ARG A 837 54.27 21.54 -1.73
C ARG A 837 52.85 21.17 -2.16
N SER A 838 51.83 21.49 -1.35
CA SER A 838 50.44 21.17 -1.71
C SER A 838 49.99 21.86 -3.01
N ARG A 839 50.43 23.10 -3.28
CA ARG A 839 50.20 23.76 -4.59
C ARG A 839 50.91 23.02 -5.74
N SER A 840 52.14 22.53 -5.53
CA SER A 840 52.85 21.74 -6.55
C SER A 840 52.20 20.39 -6.83
N THR A 841 51.67 19.69 -5.82
CA THR A 841 51.00 18.38 -5.99
C THR A 841 49.70 18.51 -6.77
N VAL A 842 48.91 19.58 -6.54
CA VAL A 842 47.67 19.84 -7.30
C VAL A 842 47.97 20.18 -8.76
N ALA A 843 49.03 20.96 -9.03
CA ALA A 843 49.47 21.24 -10.40
C ALA A 843 49.92 19.97 -11.15
N TRP A 844 50.55 19.02 -10.45
CA TRP A 844 50.96 17.74 -11.05
C TRP A 844 49.78 16.78 -11.31
N ALA A 845 48.69 16.89 -10.54
CA ALA A 845 47.51 16.03 -10.67
C ALA A 845 46.57 16.41 -11.84
N LEU A 846 46.55 17.69 -12.25
CA LEU A 846 45.71 18.18 -13.35
C LEU A 846 46.35 18.04 -14.75
N GLY A 847 47.61 17.57 -14.83
CA GLY A 847 48.33 17.36 -16.09
C GLY A 847 48.16 15.97 -16.73
N ARG A 848 47.23 15.13 -16.26
CA ARG A 848 46.96 13.79 -16.81
C ARG A 848 45.47 13.39 -16.77
N ARG A 849 44.67 13.95 -17.67
CA ARG A 849 43.43 13.36 -18.20
C ARG A 849 43.12 13.97 -19.57
#